data_AF-A0A917JZN6-F1
#
_entry.id   AF-A0A917JZN6-F1
#
_cell.length_a   1.000
_cell.length_b   1.000
_cell.length_c   1.000
_cell.angle_alpha   90.00
_cell.angle_beta   90.00
_cell.angle_gamma   90.00
#
_symmetry.space_group_name_H-M   'P 1'
#
loop_
_entity.id
_entity.type
_entity.pdbx_description
1 polymer ?
#
loop_
_entity_poly.entity_id
_entity_poly.type
_entity_poly.pdbx_seq_one_letter_code
_entity_poly.pdbx_strand_id
1 'polypeptide(L)'
;MPLTSAPSAPGPRHAARRGAAVLALATAFCIGAGMMTTAQALTPGQFVSAPVEAPRPGGSGQGLIPSTPGQSIVTRETRTPIAPGLNLTRFDRFEAGGWVRGQVLVADLADDRLSVDYISSGTVTGKSRVTEQAERTGAVAAINGDYFDMNDTEAPVGAAVSRADGLLNSPTPGRNQTVAIGADGLGWLAQVFLEGEATVGGTQHLKLSGVNSPVLAAGGIGLFTDQWGPSPRTKPVSGADRVTEVWLRDGKVTEVHTSVSDGPIPAGTSVLLGREAGADALAGLVPGDAVTVAYRPRADFGDVAVAVGGGQVLVADGEVKHFTDGDTVTATSRTSVGFSADGRTMYLVAIDGKQTDSRGMDLNELGDFMKGLGARNALNMDGGGSTTMAARLPGESVTGLINSPSDGSERQVANGLGLFAAPGSGTVRGFRVVPALTADRSDKVFPGLHRTVRALAHDETYAPVPAGRVHWRGDDQVSVLSGQDATAVVTGKHSGTTRLMASSAHGATGSAELTVLAPAVRIAPTSSLVALDGVDDTARLTVTGYDALGDTAPIEASDVKVTGGEGVVSVQPADDATFTVRGLADGASATLHLTVGKMTTDVAVTVGLAEKTFADLSDAASWTSANDRAPGGSVTPAPGHDGSPGLKLTYDFTKSTATRGQYAVPPQQIQLPGQPQSVTMWINGDGNGEWPRLQYRTGAGVTANLDGPLITWTGWRKVEFPVPVGTPYPITFQRVRLLETSAARSYTGQVTVSDLKVKVAPDVELPAQPKVADPVVVTDGTVDGRPLRVAVMSDAQFVARDPDSPQVQAARRTLAEIADAKPDLLVIDGDLVDEGSPEDFALARTLLDEFDARTGGTVPWHYVPGNHEVMGLGTTVNFKAAFGDTTSVFDVQGTRFITLDTSSGTLRGGGFAQLQLLHDQLASAATDRSVSGVVVLEHHPTEDPLTDKASQLGDRKEAALVEQWLAGFRTEGHKSAAFVAGHVGAFSATSIDGVPYLVNGNSGKNPASTPDNGGFTGWTMLGIDPADGRIKDPFDVPSGDSETWLRAEVHTRADAVNLSAPDTLAVGDLADASATVVQDGTRTVPVAWPVSAIWSGTRVQVADPDGAGGDHHGNQVVSYDPATGRLTALRAGTALLRVTVNGVTTERTITVRHP
;
A
#
# COMPACT_ATOMS: atom_id res chain seq x y z
N MET A 1 -56.70 -29.66 -4.74
CA MET A 1 -56.90 -31.06 -5.19
C MET A 1 -55.55 -31.77 -5.21
N PRO A 2 -55.46 -33.09 -4.96
CA PRO A 2 -54.21 -33.78 -4.60
C PRO A 2 -53.81 -34.91 -5.57
N LEU A 3 -52.92 -35.83 -5.12
CA LEU A 3 -52.53 -37.14 -5.67
C LEU A 3 -51.35 -37.09 -6.68
N THR A 4 -50.36 -37.98 -6.71
CA THR A 4 -50.04 -39.26 -5.98
C THR A 4 -48.51 -39.54 -6.11
N SER A 5 -47.80 -40.51 -5.48
CA SER A 5 -48.11 -41.66 -4.59
C SER A 5 -46.85 -42.07 -3.76
N ALA A 6 -47.00 -43.12 -2.91
CA ALA A 6 -45.96 -43.96 -2.29
C ALA A 6 -46.53 -45.41 -2.21
N PRO A 7 -46.06 -46.41 -1.41
CA PRO A 7 -44.78 -46.66 -0.71
C PRO A 7 -44.27 -48.14 -0.87
N SER A 8 -43.20 -48.58 -0.17
CA SER A 8 -43.17 -49.82 0.67
C SER A 8 -41.78 -50.19 1.28
N ALA A 9 -41.81 -50.84 2.45
CA ALA A 9 -40.70 -51.47 3.21
C ALA A 9 -41.08 -52.97 3.48
N PRO A 10 -40.39 -53.85 4.27
CA PRO A 10 -39.27 -53.69 5.23
C PRO A 10 -38.15 -54.81 5.17
N GLY A 11 -37.26 -54.91 6.19
CA GLY A 11 -36.15 -55.91 6.31
C GLY A 11 -36.57 -57.32 6.82
N PRO A 12 -35.75 -58.13 7.55
CA PRO A 12 -34.34 -57.99 8.04
C PRO A 12 -33.45 -59.28 7.87
N ARG A 13 -32.21 -59.33 8.41
CA ARG A 13 -31.61 -60.46 9.24
C ARG A 13 -30.07 -60.49 9.35
N HIS A 14 -29.58 -61.06 10.46
CA HIS A 14 -28.17 -61.38 10.77
C HIS A 14 -27.59 -62.55 9.96
N ALA A 15 -26.25 -62.56 9.80
CA ALA A 15 -25.43 -63.78 9.84
C ALA A 15 -24.03 -63.47 10.39
N ALA A 16 -23.47 -64.39 11.19
CA ALA A 16 -22.12 -64.28 11.76
C ALA A 16 -21.21 -65.41 11.22
N ARG A 17 -19.89 -65.20 11.22
CA ARG A 17 -18.90 -66.30 11.21
C ARG A 17 -17.63 -65.92 11.99
N ARG A 18 -17.11 -66.90 12.73
CA ARG A 18 -15.90 -66.81 13.57
C ARG A 18 -14.73 -67.55 12.92
N GLY A 19 -13.52 -67.15 13.27
CA GLY A 19 -12.30 -67.96 13.20
C GLY A 19 -11.05 -67.10 13.45
N ALA A 20 -10.03 -67.46 14.23
CA ALA A 20 -9.87 -68.16 15.52
C ALA A 20 -8.36 -68.47 15.67
N ALA A 21 -7.73 -68.05 16.78
CA ALA A 21 -6.34 -68.37 17.21
C ALA A 21 -5.20 -67.86 16.28
N VAL A 22 -3.95 -67.62 16.73
CA VAL A 22 -3.18 -68.16 17.87
C VAL A 22 -2.40 -67.06 18.63
N LEU A 23 -2.03 -67.36 19.88
CA LEU A 23 -1.30 -66.53 20.86
C LEU A 23 0.12 -67.08 21.12
N ALA A 24 1.14 -66.21 21.18
CA ALA A 24 2.41 -66.35 21.94
C ALA A 24 3.17 -65.00 21.81
N LEU A 25 3.45 -64.18 22.83
CA LEU A 25 3.97 -64.35 24.20
C LEU A 25 5.47 -64.70 24.27
N ALA A 26 6.28 -63.72 24.69
CA ALA A 26 7.60 -63.91 25.28
C ALA A 26 7.87 -62.78 26.29
N THR A 27 8.44 -63.11 27.45
CA THR A 27 8.45 -62.26 28.67
C THR A 27 9.82 -62.31 29.36
N ALA A 28 10.39 -61.15 29.70
CA ALA A 28 11.42 -60.92 30.75
C ALA A 28 11.64 -59.39 30.81
N PHE A 29 11.51 -58.63 31.90
CA PHE A 29 11.56 -58.84 33.35
C PHE A 29 12.96 -59.06 33.94
N CYS A 30 13.53 -57.96 34.48
CA CYS A 30 14.29 -57.80 35.74
C CYS A 30 14.88 -56.36 35.74
N ILE A 31 15.13 -55.60 36.81
CA ILE A 31 14.72 -55.45 38.24
C ILE A 31 15.69 -54.36 38.79
N GLY A 32 15.29 -53.53 39.78
CA GLY A 32 16.17 -52.57 40.49
C GLY A 32 15.79 -51.10 40.28
N ALA A 33 15.01 -50.39 41.11
CA ALA A 33 14.71 -50.40 42.56
C ALA A 33 15.69 -49.57 43.43
N GLY A 34 15.13 -48.68 44.28
CA GLY A 34 15.84 -47.77 45.22
C GLY A 34 15.84 -46.30 44.73
N MET A 35 14.90 -45.40 45.04
CA MET A 35 14.34 -44.90 46.32
C MET A 35 15.30 -44.12 47.26
N MET A 36 15.02 -42.81 47.34
CA MET A 36 14.91 -41.97 48.53
C MET A 36 16.13 -41.29 49.23
N THR A 37 16.10 -39.94 49.14
CA THR A 37 16.11 -38.94 50.23
C THR A 37 17.41 -38.38 50.86
N THR A 38 17.37 -37.02 50.93
CA THR A 38 17.83 -36.10 52.00
C THR A 38 19.32 -35.74 52.21
N ALA A 39 19.65 -34.55 51.68
CA ALA A 39 19.91 -33.30 52.45
C ALA A 39 21.35 -32.88 52.88
N GLN A 40 21.50 -31.54 52.93
CA GLN A 40 22.53 -30.68 53.55
C GLN A 40 23.80 -30.27 52.77
N ALA A 41 23.64 -29.16 52.03
CA ALA A 41 24.39 -27.89 52.14
C ALA A 41 25.93 -27.86 52.30
N LEU A 42 26.62 -27.19 51.37
CA LEU A 42 27.23 -25.85 51.57
C LEU A 42 27.89 -25.31 50.27
N THR A 43 27.84 -23.99 50.07
CA THR A 43 28.48 -23.19 49.00
C THR A 43 29.91 -22.74 49.41
N PRO A 44 30.70 -21.93 48.66
CA PRO A 44 30.52 -21.37 47.30
C PRO A 44 31.71 -21.57 46.33
N GLY A 45 31.55 -21.19 45.05
CA GLY A 45 32.67 -21.09 44.09
C GLY A 45 32.23 -20.48 42.75
N GLN A 46 32.67 -19.26 42.45
CA GLN A 46 32.24 -18.50 41.28
C GLN A 46 32.86 -19.03 39.98
N PHE A 47 32.02 -19.36 38.99
CA PHE A 47 32.30 -19.06 37.59
C PHE A 47 31.01 -18.55 36.93
N VAL A 48 31.00 -17.27 36.57
CA VAL A 48 29.89 -16.65 35.84
C VAL A 48 30.03 -17.06 34.37
N SER A 49 29.32 -18.11 33.97
CA SER A 49 29.05 -18.38 32.55
C SER A 49 28.08 -17.32 32.03
N ALA A 50 28.41 -16.70 30.90
CA ALA A 50 27.53 -15.77 30.20
C ALA A 50 26.18 -16.45 29.87
N PRO A 51 25.09 -15.68 29.65
CA PRO A 51 23.84 -16.23 29.15
C PRO A 51 24.10 -17.01 27.86
N VAL A 52 23.60 -18.24 27.81
CA VAL A 52 23.64 -19.06 26.59
C VAL A 52 22.87 -18.32 25.50
N GLU A 53 23.50 -18.19 24.33
CA GLU A 53 22.89 -17.66 23.11
C GLU A 53 21.53 -18.36 22.90
N ALA A 54 20.44 -17.60 22.91
CA ALA A 54 19.11 -18.15 22.63
C ALA A 54 19.17 -18.83 21.25
N PRO A 55 18.61 -20.04 21.09
CA PRO A 55 18.85 -20.84 19.89
C PRO A 55 18.37 -20.08 18.65
N ARG A 56 19.29 -19.88 17.70
CA ARG A 56 18.96 -19.32 16.39
C ARG A 56 17.85 -20.17 15.76
N PRO A 57 16.69 -19.59 15.39
CA PRO A 57 15.64 -20.34 14.72
C PRO A 57 16.01 -20.57 13.24
N GLY A 58 16.93 -21.50 13.00
CA GLY A 58 17.19 -22.09 11.69
C GLY A 58 16.84 -23.56 11.72
N GLY A 59 15.65 -23.95 11.22
CA GLY A 59 15.23 -25.36 11.34
C GLY A 59 13.89 -25.82 10.78
N SER A 60 12.97 -24.95 10.34
CA SER A 60 11.83 -25.33 9.46
C SER A 60 11.13 -24.08 8.92
N GLY A 61 11.09 -23.92 7.59
CA GLY A 61 10.64 -22.69 6.94
C GLY A 61 9.12 -22.49 6.89
N GLN A 62 8.52 -22.06 8.00
CA GLN A 62 7.23 -21.36 8.01
C GLN A 62 7.30 -20.16 8.97
N GLY A 63 6.73 -19.03 8.54
CA GLY A 63 6.59 -17.82 9.37
C GLY A 63 5.54 -18.00 10.46
N LEU A 64 5.38 -16.99 11.33
CA LEU A 64 4.31 -16.99 12.32
C LEU A 64 2.93 -16.85 11.67
N ILE A 65 2.86 -16.13 10.56
CA ILE A 65 1.60 -15.68 9.98
C ILE A 65 0.95 -16.81 9.18
N PRO A 66 -0.28 -17.24 9.52
CA PRO A 66 -0.96 -18.33 8.82
C PRO A 66 -1.21 -17.98 7.36
N SER A 67 -0.75 -18.87 6.48
CA SER A 67 -1.08 -18.89 5.05
C SER A 67 -1.49 -20.30 4.63
N THR A 68 -2.37 -20.36 3.63
CA THR A 68 -2.80 -21.63 3.03
C THR A 68 -2.35 -21.63 1.57
N PRO A 69 -1.47 -22.56 1.15
CA PRO A 69 -0.99 -22.63 -0.23
C PRO A 69 -2.14 -22.64 -1.24
N GLY A 70 -2.07 -21.80 -2.27
CA GLY A 70 -3.13 -21.64 -3.26
C GLY A 70 -4.36 -20.83 -2.80
N GLN A 71 -4.35 -20.28 -1.58
CA GLN A 71 -5.38 -19.35 -1.09
C GLN A 71 -4.80 -18.00 -0.61
N SER A 72 -3.61 -18.02 0.00
CA SER A 72 -2.94 -16.81 0.49
C SER A 72 -1.41 -16.92 0.47
N ILE A 73 -0.74 -15.79 0.24
CA ILE A 73 0.72 -15.61 0.25
C ILE A 73 1.07 -14.51 1.24
N VAL A 74 2.02 -14.76 2.14
CA VAL A 74 2.61 -13.71 3.00
C VAL A 74 3.70 -13.03 2.19
N THR A 75 3.49 -11.76 1.83
CA THR A 75 4.44 -11.00 1.00
C THR A 75 5.47 -10.24 1.84
N ARG A 76 5.15 -10.01 3.12
CA ARG A 76 6.06 -9.41 4.10
C ARG A 76 5.76 -9.97 5.48
N GLU A 77 6.81 -10.38 6.21
CA GLU A 77 6.74 -10.66 7.65
C GLU A 77 7.98 -10.02 8.31
N THR A 78 7.79 -9.37 9.46
CA THR A 78 8.91 -8.80 10.24
C THR A 78 8.64 -8.96 11.72
N ARG A 79 9.53 -9.69 12.41
CA ARG A 79 9.44 -9.96 13.85
C ARG A 79 10.47 -9.16 14.65
N THR A 80 10.00 -8.47 15.68
CA THR A 80 10.79 -7.63 16.58
C THR A 80 10.50 -8.02 18.03
N PRO A 81 11.50 -8.34 18.88
CA PRO A 81 11.27 -8.50 20.31
C PRO A 81 10.95 -7.13 20.93
N ILE A 82 10.01 -7.09 21.88
CA ILE A 82 9.55 -5.84 22.54
C ILE A 82 9.88 -5.85 24.03
N ALA A 83 9.78 -7.01 24.67
CA ALA A 83 10.15 -7.26 26.05
C ALA A 83 10.55 -8.74 26.20
N PRO A 84 11.09 -9.19 27.35
CA PRO A 84 11.22 -10.60 27.62
C PRO A 84 9.83 -11.25 27.61
N GLY A 85 9.71 -12.44 27.02
CA GLY A 85 8.42 -13.08 26.75
C GLY A 85 7.56 -12.43 25.65
N LEU A 86 7.90 -11.25 25.11
CA LEU A 86 7.03 -10.48 24.19
C LEU A 86 7.65 -10.20 22.82
N ASN A 87 6.98 -10.62 21.75
CA ASN A 87 7.38 -10.38 20.36
C ASN A 87 6.25 -9.70 19.56
N LEU A 88 6.59 -8.67 18.80
CA LEU A 88 5.74 -8.08 17.77
C LEU A 88 6.08 -8.70 16.40
N THR A 89 5.07 -9.09 15.64
CA THR A 89 5.20 -9.47 14.22
C THR A 89 4.30 -8.56 13.40
N ARG A 90 4.83 -7.91 12.36
CA ARG A 90 4.05 -7.12 11.39
C ARG A 90 4.06 -7.83 10.04
N PHE A 91 2.94 -7.80 9.32
CA PHE A 91 2.83 -8.54 8.06
C PHE A 91 1.90 -7.90 7.03
N ASP A 92 2.19 -8.21 5.77
CA ASP A 92 1.27 -8.06 4.64
C ASP A 92 1.01 -9.47 4.07
N ARG A 93 -0.27 -9.81 3.87
CA ARG A 93 -0.74 -11.05 3.24
C ARG A 93 -1.63 -10.69 2.06
N PHE A 94 -1.46 -11.38 0.94
CA PHE A 94 -2.34 -11.30 -0.21
C PHE A 94 -3.16 -12.59 -0.36
N GLU A 95 -4.41 -12.45 -0.79
CA GLU A 95 -5.37 -13.55 -0.94
C GLU A 95 -6.50 -13.15 -1.88
N ALA A 96 -7.40 -14.08 -2.23
CA ALA A 96 -8.46 -13.83 -3.22
C ALA A 96 -9.38 -12.63 -2.91
N GLY A 97 -9.57 -12.30 -1.62
CA GLY A 97 -10.33 -11.12 -1.19
C GLY A 97 -9.61 -9.78 -1.39
N GLY A 98 -8.29 -9.79 -1.63
CA GLY A 98 -7.41 -8.62 -1.66
C GLY A 98 -6.44 -8.59 -0.47
N TRP A 99 -5.73 -7.47 -0.32
CA TRP A 99 -4.71 -7.29 0.72
C TRP A 99 -5.26 -7.36 2.15
N VAL A 100 -4.46 -7.96 3.04
CA VAL A 100 -4.60 -7.85 4.49
C VAL A 100 -3.26 -7.45 5.10
N ARG A 101 -3.25 -6.31 5.81
CA ARG A 101 -2.13 -5.88 6.67
C ARG A 101 -2.52 -6.08 8.12
N GLY A 102 -1.58 -6.58 8.93
CA GLY A 102 -1.84 -6.80 10.35
C GLY A 102 -0.59 -6.89 11.21
N GLN A 103 -0.84 -6.95 12.51
CA GLN A 103 0.16 -6.93 13.56
C GLN A 103 -0.24 -7.91 14.67
N VAL A 104 0.71 -8.72 15.13
CA VAL A 104 0.51 -9.76 16.13
C VAL A 104 1.54 -9.59 17.25
N LEU A 105 1.08 -9.34 18.47
CA LEU A 105 1.88 -9.49 19.68
C LEU A 105 1.70 -10.90 20.22
N VAL A 106 2.80 -11.60 20.47
CA VAL A 106 2.83 -12.91 21.12
C VAL A 106 3.55 -12.75 22.46
N ALA A 107 2.81 -12.97 23.55
CA ALA A 107 3.25 -12.83 24.93
C ALA A 107 3.29 -14.21 25.62
N ASP A 108 4.42 -14.51 26.26
CA ASP A 108 4.58 -15.63 27.19
C ASP A 108 4.25 -15.18 28.61
N LEU A 109 3.07 -15.56 29.10
CA LEU A 109 2.56 -15.25 30.44
C LEU A 109 3.26 -16.05 31.55
N ALA A 110 4.15 -17.00 31.20
CA ALA A 110 5.00 -17.69 32.17
C ALA A 110 6.35 -16.99 32.43
N ASP A 111 6.70 -15.94 31.67
CA ASP A 111 7.87 -15.10 31.95
C ASP A 111 7.54 -14.11 33.08
N ASP A 112 8.19 -14.26 34.24
CA ASP A 112 7.94 -13.44 35.44
C ASP A 112 8.34 -11.96 35.28
N ARG A 113 8.96 -11.61 34.16
CA ARG A 113 9.30 -10.23 33.77
C ARG A 113 8.25 -9.58 32.87
N LEU A 114 7.16 -10.29 32.54
CA LEU A 114 6.06 -9.77 31.73
C LEU A 114 4.76 -9.84 32.54
N SER A 115 4.00 -8.75 32.56
CA SER A 115 2.65 -8.73 33.16
C SER A 115 1.66 -8.00 32.28
N VAL A 116 0.37 -8.28 32.48
CA VAL A 116 -0.74 -7.70 31.72
C VAL A 116 -1.69 -7.01 32.70
N ASP A 117 -2.10 -5.78 32.39
CA ASP A 117 -3.07 -5.03 33.19
C ASP A 117 -4.07 -4.21 32.34
N TYR A 118 -5.14 -3.79 32.99
CA TYR A 118 -6.16 -2.90 32.44
C TYR A 118 -5.60 -1.49 32.24
N ILE A 119 -5.81 -0.90 31.05
CA ILE A 119 -5.48 0.50 30.78
C ILE A 119 -6.72 1.28 30.34
N SER A 120 -6.73 2.58 30.62
CA SER A 120 -7.83 3.53 30.32
C SER A 120 -7.32 4.96 30.44
N SER A 121 -8.19 5.96 30.22
CA SER A 121 -7.87 7.37 30.53
C SER A 121 -7.74 7.68 32.03
N GLY A 122 -8.08 6.73 32.91
CA GLY A 122 -8.07 6.90 34.38
C GLY A 122 -9.46 7.08 35.02
N THR A 123 -10.54 7.04 34.24
CA THR A 123 -11.93 6.95 34.71
C THR A 123 -12.73 6.06 33.77
N VAL A 124 -13.88 5.54 34.22
CA VAL A 124 -14.71 4.59 33.47
C VAL A 124 -15.37 5.25 32.25
N THR A 125 -15.88 6.48 32.39
CA THR A 125 -16.50 7.26 31.30
C THR A 125 -15.54 8.20 30.58
N GLY A 126 -14.23 8.00 30.76
CA GLY A 126 -13.21 8.77 30.06
C GLY A 126 -12.72 8.03 28.81
N LYS A 127 -12.33 8.79 27.79
CA LYS A 127 -11.72 8.24 26.57
C LYS A 127 -10.43 8.96 26.22
N SER A 128 -9.47 8.19 25.71
CA SER A 128 -8.16 8.66 25.24
C SER A 128 -7.61 7.66 24.23
N ARG A 129 -6.58 8.04 23.48
CA ARG A 129 -5.90 7.13 22.55
C ARG A 129 -5.21 5.98 23.28
N VAL A 130 -5.06 4.81 22.65
CA VAL A 130 -4.37 3.67 23.28
C VAL A 130 -2.89 4.01 23.51
N THR A 131 -2.27 4.79 22.62
CA THR A 131 -0.93 5.36 22.82
C THR A 131 -0.85 6.22 24.10
N GLU A 132 -1.79 7.15 24.30
CA GLU A 132 -1.92 7.99 25.50
C GLU A 132 -2.15 7.14 26.78
N GLN A 133 -2.97 6.07 26.69
CA GLN A 133 -3.23 5.14 27.81
C GLN A 133 -1.99 4.33 28.19
N ALA A 134 -1.22 3.88 27.19
CA ALA A 134 0.02 3.14 27.37
C ALA A 134 1.10 4.02 27.99
N GLU A 135 1.27 5.25 27.49
CA GLU A 135 2.21 6.23 28.06
C GLU A 135 1.85 6.58 29.52
N ARG A 136 0.57 6.87 29.80
CA ARG A 136 0.08 7.19 31.16
C ARG A 136 0.37 6.09 32.18
N THR A 137 0.40 4.83 31.75
CA THR A 137 0.58 3.66 32.62
C THR A 137 1.99 3.09 32.60
N GLY A 138 2.82 3.46 31.62
CA GLY A 138 4.15 2.89 31.41
C GLY A 138 4.15 1.54 30.70
N ALA A 139 3.06 1.18 29.99
CA ALA A 139 2.97 -0.05 29.22
C ALA A 139 3.96 -0.03 28.04
N VAL A 140 4.69 -1.13 27.84
CA VAL A 140 5.66 -1.29 26.74
C VAL A 140 4.99 -1.73 25.43
N ALA A 141 3.80 -2.30 25.52
CA ALA A 141 2.88 -2.49 24.41
C ALA A 141 1.43 -2.42 24.90
N ALA A 142 0.51 -2.14 24.00
CA ALA A 142 -0.91 -2.07 24.31
C ALA A 142 -1.79 -2.37 23.08
N ILE A 143 -3.02 -2.77 23.34
CA ILE A 143 -4.07 -2.92 22.31
C ILE A 143 -5.41 -2.39 22.84
N ASN A 144 -6.28 -1.89 21.96
CA ASN A 144 -7.62 -1.45 22.37
C ASN A 144 -8.46 -2.60 22.94
N GLY A 145 -9.41 -2.26 23.80
CA GLY A 145 -10.17 -3.22 24.58
C GLY A 145 -11.62 -3.38 24.14
N ASP A 146 -12.50 -3.13 25.09
CA ASP A 146 -13.92 -3.45 25.06
C ASP A 146 -14.73 -2.53 24.14
N TYR A 147 -15.92 -2.98 23.79
CA TYR A 147 -16.97 -2.12 23.27
C TYR A 147 -17.36 -1.09 24.34
N PHE A 148 -17.76 0.10 23.90
CA PHE A 148 -18.19 1.17 24.79
C PHE A 148 -19.45 1.86 24.26
N ASP A 149 -20.15 2.56 25.16
CA ASP A 149 -21.38 3.29 24.90
C ASP A 149 -21.10 4.61 24.16
N MET A 150 -20.60 4.44 22.93
CA MET A 150 -20.11 5.50 22.06
C MET A 150 -21.26 6.45 21.67
N ASN A 151 -21.00 7.75 21.82
CA ASN A 151 -21.97 8.86 21.68
C ASN A 151 -22.95 9.07 22.84
N ASP A 152 -22.87 8.29 23.94
CA ASP A 152 -23.61 8.60 25.17
C ASP A 152 -22.69 8.68 26.40
N THR A 153 -22.54 7.62 27.19
CA THR A 153 -21.70 7.69 28.40
C THR A 153 -20.21 7.56 28.13
N GLU A 154 -19.81 7.04 26.97
CA GLU A 154 -18.44 6.66 26.60
C GLU A 154 -17.83 5.54 27.48
N ALA A 155 -18.60 4.95 28.39
CA ALA A 155 -18.13 3.90 29.29
C ALA A 155 -18.14 2.51 28.63
N PRO A 156 -17.22 1.60 29.01
CA PRO A 156 -17.19 0.22 28.51
C PRO A 156 -18.45 -0.55 28.93
N VAL A 157 -18.90 -1.49 28.08
CA VAL A 157 -20.15 -2.22 28.30
C VAL A 157 -19.96 -3.62 28.92
N GLY A 158 -18.74 -4.14 28.94
CA GLY A 158 -18.32 -5.41 29.54
C GLY A 158 -17.50 -5.20 30.82
N ALA A 159 -16.85 -6.27 31.30
CA ALA A 159 -16.10 -6.23 32.56
C ALA A 159 -14.80 -5.42 32.43
N ALA A 160 -14.47 -4.61 33.44
CA ALA A 160 -13.16 -4.01 33.62
C ALA A 160 -12.61 -4.37 35.01
N VAL A 161 -11.52 -5.14 35.06
CA VAL A 161 -10.81 -5.48 36.30
C VAL A 161 -9.33 -5.15 36.15
N SER A 162 -8.80 -4.36 37.09
CA SER A 162 -7.39 -3.97 37.26
C SER A 162 -6.76 -4.77 38.40
N ARG A 163 -5.45 -5.09 38.32
CA ARG A 163 -4.75 -5.74 39.44
C ARG A 163 -4.67 -4.85 40.68
N ALA A 164 -4.60 -3.54 40.48
CA ALA A 164 -4.47 -2.56 41.56
C ALA A 164 -5.82 -2.21 42.19
N ASP A 165 -6.86 -2.06 41.37
CA ASP A 165 -8.13 -1.44 41.75
C ASP A 165 -9.30 -2.44 41.88
N GLY A 166 -9.13 -3.68 41.40
CA GLY A 166 -10.20 -4.66 41.34
C GLY A 166 -11.24 -4.30 40.27
N LEU A 167 -12.54 -4.50 40.57
CA LEU A 167 -13.63 -4.29 39.61
C LEU A 167 -13.92 -2.80 39.42
N LEU A 168 -13.47 -2.25 38.29
CA LEU A 168 -13.71 -0.88 37.87
C LEU A 168 -15.06 -0.72 37.16
N ASN A 169 -15.48 -1.69 36.35
CA ASN A 169 -16.76 -1.67 35.66
C ASN A 169 -17.39 -3.08 35.63
N SER A 170 -18.66 -3.19 36.01
CA SER A 170 -19.41 -4.44 35.85
C SER A 170 -19.99 -4.55 34.43
N PRO A 171 -19.99 -5.75 33.82
CA PRO A 171 -20.61 -5.95 32.52
C PRO A 171 -22.12 -5.67 32.54
N THR A 172 -22.59 -5.01 31.49
CA THR A 172 -24.02 -4.85 31.18
C THR A 172 -24.65 -6.21 30.86
N PRO A 173 -25.98 -6.37 31.01
CA PRO A 173 -26.66 -7.64 30.72
C PRO A 173 -26.38 -8.16 29.31
N GLY A 174 -25.70 -9.32 29.23
CA GLY A 174 -25.31 -9.96 27.96
C GLY A 174 -23.88 -9.68 27.49
N ARG A 175 -23.12 -8.79 28.17
CA ARG A 175 -21.74 -8.43 27.84
C ARG A 175 -20.70 -9.06 28.79
N ASN A 176 -20.96 -10.29 29.23
CA ASN A 176 -20.10 -10.99 30.20
C ASN A 176 -18.84 -11.61 29.57
N GLN A 177 -18.80 -11.78 28.24
CA GLN A 177 -17.67 -12.37 27.52
C GLN A 177 -16.43 -11.49 27.69
N THR A 178 -15.34 -12.09 28.13
CA THR A 178 -14.19 -11.39 28.70
C THR A 178 -12.88 -12.08 28.37
N VAL A 179 -11.88 -11.29 28.00
CA VAL A 179 -10.46 -11.69 28.04
C VAL A 179 -9.98 -11.50 29.46
N ALA A 180 -9.57 -12.58 30.12
CA ALA A 180 -9.20 -12.56 31.53
C ALA A 180 -7.79 -13.12 31.76
N ILE A 181 -7.11 -12.59 32.79
CA ILE A 181 -5.91 -13.19 33.38
C ILE A 181 -6.26 -13.63 34.80
N GLY A 182 -6.00 -14.89 35.12
CA GLY A 182 -6.23 -15.44 36.46
C GLY A 182 -5.24 -14.93 37.50
N ALA A 183 -5.55 -15.14 38.77
CA ALA A 183 -4.61 -14.91 39.89
C ALA A 183 -3.36 -15.82 39.82
N ASP A 184 -3.41 -16.88 39.03
CA ASP A 184 -2.29 -17.77 38.68
C ASP A 184 -1.39 -17.24 37.54
N GLY A 185 -1.77 -16.13 36.91
CA GLY A 185 -1.08 -15.53 35.77
C GLY A 185 -1.48 -16.10 34.40
N LEU A 186 -2.31 -17.16 34.35
CA LEU A 186 -2.72 -17.78 33.09
C LEU A 186 -3.83 -16.99 32.41
N GLY A 187 -3.85 -17.07 31.08
CA GLY A 187 -4.85 -16.43 30.22
C GLY A 187 -6.08 -17.30 29.96
N TRP A 188 -7.26 -16.68 30.06
CA TRP A 188 -8.57 -17.32 29.97
C TRP A 188 -9.52 -16.54 29.06
N LEU A 189 -10.26 -17.27 28.22
CA LEU A 189 -11.55 -16.80 27.70
C LEU A 189 -12.61 -17.17 28.74
N ALA A 190 -13.33 -16.17 29.26
CA ALA A 190 -14.17 -16.32 30.45
C ALA A 190 -15.48 -15.55 30.35
N GLN A 191 -16.44 -15.90 31.21
CA GLN A 191 -17.55 -15.03 31.57
C GLN A 191 -17.34 -14.44 32.96
N VAL A 192 -17.22 -13.11 33.03
CA VAL A 192 -17.15 -12.37 34.30
C VAL A 192 -18.53 -11.80 34.65
N PHE A 193 -18.87 -11.85 35.93
CA PHE A 193 -20.12 -11.36 36.50
C PHE A 193 -19.85 -10.48 37.72
N LEU A 194 -20.79 -9.59 38.04
CA LEU A 194 -20.82 -8.89 39.33
C LEU A 194 -21.40 -9.78 40.43
N GLU A 195 -20.68 -9.92 41.54
CA GLU A 195 -21.26 -10.31 42.82
C GLU A 195 -21.15 -9.10 43.77
N GLY A 196 -22.28 -8.48 44.11
CA GLY A 196 -22.28 -7.32 45.01
C GLY A 196 -23.61 -7.06 45.71
N GLU A 197 -23.51 -6.51 46.91
CA GLU A 197 -24.63 -6.08 47.74
C GLU A 197 -24.29 -4.82 48.56
N ALA A 198 -25.33 -4.07 48.92
CA ALA A 198 -25.29 -3.04 49.94
C ALA A 198 -26.11 -3.51 51.15
N THR A 199 -25.47 -3.67 52.31
CA THR A 199 -26.12 -4.04 53.57
C THR A 199 -26.45 -2.80 54.38
N VAL A 200 -27.74 -2.47 54.48
CA VAL A 200 -28.27 -1.38 55.29
C VAL A 200 -28.47 -1.86 56.74
N GLY A 201 -27.97 -1.09 57.71
CA GLY A 201 -28.19 -1.35 59.14
C GLY A 201 -27.73 -2.74 59.61
N GLY A 202 -26.82 -3.38 58.88
CA GLY A 202 -26.32 -4.74 59.16
C GLY A 202 -27.37 -5.86 59.01
N THR A 203 -28.54 -5.60 58.41
CA THR A 203 -29.64 -6.59 58.37
C THR A 203 -30.46 -6.61 57.07
N GLN A 204 -30.55 -5.50 56.33
CA GLN A 204 -31.24 -5.45 55.04
C GLN A 204 -30.22 -5.54 53.90
N HIS A 205 -30.28 -6.60 53.11
CA HIS A 205 -29.39 -6.85 51.99
C HIS A 205 -30.03 -6.37 50.67
N LEU A 206 -29.41 -5.40 50.00
CA LEU A 206 -29.82 -4.87 48.72
C LEU A 206 -28.85 -5.34 47.64
N LYS A 207 -29.31 -6.15 46.69
CA LYS A 207 -28.46 -6.66 45.60
C LYS A 207 -28.06 -5.53 44.65
N LEU A 208 -26.78 -5.43 44.33
CA LEU A 208 -26.29 -4.55 43.27
C LEU A 208 -26.48 -5.22 41.90
N SER A 209 -27.02 -4.46 40.94
CA SER A 209 -27.18 -4.86 39.54
C SER A 209 -26.14 -4.23 38.60
N GLY A 210 -25.27 -3.35 39.12
CA GLY A 210 -24.13 -2.80 38.39
C GLY A 210 -23.15 -2.04 39.30
N VAL A 211 -21.90 -1.93 38.88
CA VAL A 211 -20.83 -1.09 39.44
C VAL A 211 -20.25 -0.27 38.29
N ASN A 212 -20.38 1.06 38.34
CA ASN A 212 -20.02 2.01 37.28
C ASN A 212 -20.58 1.66 35.88
N SER A 213 -21.66 0.88 35.80
CA SER A 213 -22.21 0.38 34.53
C SER A 213 -22.91 1.50 33.73
N PRO A 214 -22.71 1.59 32.40
CA PRO A 214 -23.43 2.53 31.53
C PRO A 214 -24.93 2.21 31.40
N VAL A 215 -25.37 1.01 31.80
CA VAL A 215 -26.78 0.59 31.75
C VAL A 215 -27.18 0.00 33.10
N LEU A 216 -28.26 0.52 33.70
CA LEU A 216 -28.88 -0.05 34.89
C LEU A 216 -30.21 -0.74 34.54
N ALA A 217 -30.29 -2.04 34.85
CA ALA A 217 -31.48 -2.86 34.62
C ALA A 217 -32.71 -2.32 35.37
N ALA A 218 -33.90 -2.50 34.77
CA ALA A 218 -35.19 -2.13 35.39
C ALA A 218 -35.35 -2.72 36.80
N GLY A 219 -35.86 -1.93 37.73
CA GLY A 219 -35.93 -2.24 39.16
C GLY A 219 -34.59 -2.38 39.90
N GLY A 220 -33.46 -2.09 39.25
CA GLY A 220 -32.11 -2.32 39.79
C GLY A 220 -31.55 -1.20 40.68
N ILE A 221 -30.43 -1.51 41.34
CA ILE A 221 -29.59 -0.59 42.12
C ILE A 221 -28.15 -0.68 41.58
N GLY A 222 -27.60 0.45 41.13
CA GLY A 222 -26.22 0.57 40.68
C GLY A 222 -25.36 1.25 41.74
N LEU A 223 -24.12 0.80 41.89
CA LEU A 223 -23.08 1.52 42.62
C LEU A 223 -22.27 2.35 41.63
N PHE A 224 -22.15 3.65 41.88
CA PHE A 224 -21.24 4.54 41.16
C PHE A 224 -20.17 5.02 42.14
N THR A 225 -18.92 5.02 41.70
CA THR A 225 -17.73 5.38 42.50
C THR A 225 -17.09 6.65 41.96
N ASP A 226 -16.09 7.18 42.66
CA ASP A 226 -15.26 8.28 42.13
C ASP A 226 -14.58 7.95 40.78
N GLN A 227 -14.41 6.67 40.46
CA GLN A 227 -13.92 6.20 39.16
C GLN A 227 -14.90 6.37 38.00
N TRP A 228 -16.20 6.64 38.23
CA TRP A 228 -17.19 6.78 37.16
C TRP A 228 -16.75 7.81 36.11
N GLY A 229 -16.30 8.99 36.53
CA GLY A 229 -15.80 10.04 35.64
C GLY A 229 -16.85 11.13 35.32
N PRO A 230 -16.63 11.91 34.23
CA PRO A 230 -17.37 13.14 33.97
C PRO A 230 -18.79 12.94 33.39
N SER A 231 -19.15 11.76 32.88
CA SER A 231 -20.44 11.58 32.17
C SER A 231 -21.63 11.63 33.14
N PRO A 232 -22.82 12.14 32.73
CA PRO A 232 -23.97 12.22 33.62
C PRO A 232 -24.50 10.84 34.04
N ARG A 233 -24.71 10.64 35.36
CA ARG A 233 -25.35 9.43 35.92
C ARG A 233 -26.83 9.29 35.56
N THR A 234 -27.42 10.28 34.89
CA THR A 234 -28.79 10.21 34.35
C THR A 234 -28.91 9.20 33.20
N LYS A 235 -27.81 8.90 32.50
CA LYS A 235 -27.81 8.03 31.31
C LYS A 235 -28.04 6.54 31.62
N PRO A 236 -27.37 5.93 32.63
CA PRO A 236 -27.68 4.56 33.07
C PRO A 236 -29.13 4.30 33.51
N VAL A 237 -29.86 5.34 33.89
CA VAL A 237 -31.28 5.29 34.31
C VAL A 237 -32.22 5.94 33.30
N SER A 238 -31.79 6.12 32.05
CA SER A 238 -32.62 6.67 30.97
C SER A 238 -33.93 5.88 30.83
N GLY A 239 -35.04 6.63 30.71
CA GLY A 239 -36.39 6.07 30.64
C GLY A 239 -36.94 5.46 31.95
N ALA A 240 -36.30 5.68 33.10
CA ALA A 240 -36.87 5.29 34.40
C ALA A 240 -37.97 6.26 34.87
N ASP A 241 -39.12 5.73 35.29
CA ASP A 241 -40.23 6.53 35.84
C ASP A 241 -39.87 7.23 37.16
N ARG A 242 -38.91 6.67 37.90
CA ARG A 242 -38.50 7.14 39.23
C ARG A 242 -37.10 6.66 39.57
N VAL A 243 -36.34 7.52 40.23
CA VAL A 243 -34.96 7.27 40.68
C VAL A 243 -34.80 7.65 42.16
N THR A 244 -33.78 7.10 42.81
CA THR A 244 -33.31 7.59 44.12
C THR A 244 -31.80 7.41 44.18
N GLU A 245 -31.10 8.50 44.51
CA GLU A 245 -29.65 8.57 44.59
C GLU A 245 -29.23 8.76 46.05
N VAL A 246 -28.39 7.87 46.56
CA VAL A 246 -27.95 7.84 47.96
C VAL A 246 -26.43 7.96 48.01
N TRP A 247 -25.95 9.07 48.54
CA TRP A 247 -24.53 9.39 48.64
C TRP A 247 -23.93 8.77 49.89
N LEU A 248 -22.79 8.10 49.73
CA LEU A 248 -22.07 7.37 50.76
C LEU A 248 -20.65 7.92 50.94
N ARG A 249 -20.25 8.12 52.20
CA ARG A 249 -18.87 8.39 52.60
C ARG A 249 -18.56 7.62 53.87
N ASP A 250 -17.39 6.97 53.92
CA ASP A 250 -16.93 6.18 55.08
C ASP A 250 -17.97 5.17 55.62
N GLY A 251 -18.72 4.53 54.72
CA GLY A 251 -19.78 3.56 55.05
C GLY A 251 -21.07 4.15 55.62
N LYS A 252 -21.29 5.46 55.47
CA LYS A 252 -22.49 6.15 55.94
C LYS A 252 -23.16 6.98 54.85
N VAL A 253 -24.49 7.06 54.91
CA VAL A 253 -25.28 7.98 54.08
C VAL A 253 -24.97 9.42 54.46
N THR A 254 -24.65 10.25 53.46
CA THR A 254 -24.47 11.71 53.63
C THR A 254 -25.64 12.50 53.05
N GLU A 255 -26.18 12.07 51.91
CA GLU A 255 -27.29 12.73 51.21
C GLU A 255 -28.20 11.70 50.52
N VAL A 256 -29.47 12.06 50.33
CA VAL A 256 -30.46 11.25 49.62
C VAL A 256 -31.29 12.17 48.72
N HIS A 257 -31.33 11.87 47.43
CA HIS A 257 -32.01 12.68 46.41
C HIS A 257 -33.03 11.83 45.62
N THR A 258 -34.18 12.42 45.28
CA THR A 258 -35.21 11.79 44.43
C THR A 258 -35.02 12.06 42.93
N SER A 259 -33.89 12.68 42.58
CA SER A 259 -33.40 12.93 41.23
C SER A 259 -31.89 12.66 41.21
N VAL A 260 -31.34 12.28 40.06
CA VAL A 260 -29.88 12.14 39.91
C VAL A 260 -29.24 13.52 39.98
N SER A 261 -28.17 13.68 40.76
CA SER A 261 -27.42 14.93 40.79
C SER A 261 -26.41 15.04 39.64
N ASP A 262 -26.09 16.26 39.24
CA ASP A 262 -25.05 16.53 38.25
C ASP A 262 -23.63 16.46 38.84
N GLY A 263 -22.63 16.35 37.96
CA GLY A 263 -21.21 16.44 38.31
C GLY A 263 -20.55 15.12 38.75
N PRO A 264 -19.21 15.11 38.86
CA PRO A 264 -18.43 13.93 39.22
C PRO A 264 -18.58 13.57 40.71
N ILE A 265 -18.36 12.29 41.03
CA ILE A 265 -18.33 11.80 42.41
C ILE A 265 -16.95 12.14 43.02
N PRO A 266 -16.86 12.87 44.16
CA PRO A 266 -15.58 13.21 44.77
C PRO A 266 -14.83 11.99 45.32
N ALA A 267 -13.50 12.09 45.37
CA ALA A 267 -12.62 11.03 45.87
C ALA A 267 -13.02 10.53 47.27
N GLY A 268 -13.10 9.21 47.44
CA GLY A 268 -13.50 8.56 48.68
C GLY A 268 -15.00 8.61 48.97
N THR A 269 -15.83 8.97 47.98
CA THR A 269 -17.30 8.84 48.06
C THR A 269 -17.83 7.87 47.01
N SER A 270 -19.03 7.35 47.24
CA SER A 270 -19.75 6.53 46.27
C SER A 270 -21.25 6.82 46.34
N VAL A 271 -22.00 6.34 45.36
CA VAL A 271 -23.41 6.62 45.16
C VAL A 271 -24.14 5.32 44.87
N LEU A 272 -25.19 5.02 45.63
CA LEU A 272 -26.18 4.01 45.25
C LEU A 272 -27.30 4.71 44.47
N LEU A 273 -27.45 4.36 43.20
CA LEU A 273 -28.50 4.87 42.32
C LEU A 273 -29.50 3.76 42.00
N GLY A 274 -30.70 3.86 42.53
CA GLY A 274 -31.81 2.94 42.26
C GLY A 274 -32.79 3.49 41.23
N ARG A 275 -33.37 2.61 40.41
CA ARG A 275 -34.51 2.91 39.53
C ARG A 275 -35.73 2.06 39.85
N GLU A 276 -36.93 2.60 39.69
CA GLU A 276 -38.22 1.95 39.98
C GLU A 276 -38.23 1.26 41.36
N ALA A 277 -38.30 -0.08 41.42
CA ALA A 277 -38.26 -0.86 42.66
C ALA A 277 -36.93 -0.70 43.44
N GLY A 278 -35.82 -0.46 42.74
CA GLY A 278 -34.54 -0.12 43.36
C GLY A 278 -34.53 1.28 43.95
N ALA A 279 -35.29 2.22 43.39
CA ALA A 279 -35.51 3.53 43.98
C ALA A 279 -36.35 3.42 45.26
N ASP A 280 -37.45 2.64 45.24
CA ASP A 280 -38.27 2.35 46.43
C ASP A 280 -37.44 1.74 47.58
N ALA A 281 -36.52 0.84 47.26
CA ALA A 281 -35.66 0.19 48.25
C ALA A 281 -34.63 1.13 48.92
N LEU A 282 -34.27 2.24 48.25
CA LEU A 282 -33.35 3.26 48.76
C LEU A 282 -34.05 4.46 49.42
N ALA A 283 -35.30 4.74 49.07
CA ALA A 283 -36.05 5.93 49.49
C ALA A 283 -36.28 6.06 51.00
N GLY A 284 -36.08 4.99 51.78
CA GLY A 284 -36.19 4.99 53.24
C GLY A 284 -34.91 5.39 53.99
N LEU A 285 -33.79 5.56 53.29
CA LEU A 285 -32.49 5.91 53.90
C LEU A 285 -32.42 7.38 54.29
N VAL A 286 -31.67 7.70 55.35
CA VAL A 286 -31.44 9.07 55.82
C VAL A 286 -29.95 9.32 56.16
N PRO A 287 -29.47 10.58 56.10
CA PRO A 287 -28.12 10.92 56.50
C PRO A 287 -27.74 10.41 57.89
N GLY A 288 -26.63 9.69 57.98
CA GLY A 288 -26.13 9.01 59.18
C GLY A 288 -26.35 7.49 59.20
N ASP A 289 -27.24 6.95 58.36
CA ASP A 289 -27.46 5.50 58.26
C ASP A 289 -26.19 4.76 57.83
N ALA A 290 -25.94 3.61 58.47
CA ALA A 290 -24.80 2.76 58.14
C ALA A 290 -25.11 1.83 56.96
N VAL A 291 -24.30 1.93 55.91
CA VAL A 291 -24.42 1.13 54.68
C VAL A 291 -23.06 0.52 54.36
N THR A 292 -22.96 -0.79 54.48
CA THR A 292 -21.76 -1.54 54.08
C THR A 292 -21.93 -2.01 52.65
N VAL A 293 -21.05 -1.59 51.75
CA VAL A 293 -21.07 -2.01 50.34
C VAL A 293 -19.95 -3.02 50.11
N ALA A 294 -20.30 -4.18 49.57
CA ALA A 294 -19.35 -5.22 49.21
C ALA A 294 -19.60 -5.65 47.76
N TYR A 295 -18.56 -5.63 46.92
CA TYR A 295 -18.64 -6.09 45.55
C TYR A 295 -17.30 -6.70 45.10
N ARG A 296 -17.36 -7.67 44.20
CA ARG A 296 -16.21 -8.29 43.55
C ARG A 296 -16.59 -8.89 42.20
N PRO A 297 -15.63 -9.12 41.29
CA PRO A 297 -15.90 -9.94 40.12
C PRO A 297 -16.06 -11.42 40.54
N ARG A 298 -16.84 -12.17 39.76
CA ARG A 298 -16.81 -13.64 39.72
C ARG A 298 -16.63 -14.08 38.28
N ALA A 299 -15.54 -14.78 37.98
CA ALA A 299 -15.38 -15.48 36.72
C ALA A 299 -15.92 -16.92 36.82
N ASP A 300 -16.10 -17.56 35.67
CA ASP A 300 -16.48 -18.98 35.55
C ASP A 300 -15.29 -19.96 35.66
N PHE A 301 -14.05 -19.46 35.61
CA PHE A 301 -12.82 -20.25 35.83
C PHE A 301 -12.19 -20.12 37.23
N GLY A 302 -12.56 -19.09 38.02
CA GLY A 302 -12.01 -18.87 39.37
C GLY A 302 -11.72 -17.40 39.69
N ASP A 303 -10.63 -17.15 40.42
CA ASP A 303 -10.19 -15.82 40.82
C ASP A 303 -9.53 -15.08 39.63
N VAL A 304 -10.15 -13.96 39.23
CA VAL A 304 -9.68 -13.11 38.14
C VAL A 304 -8.85 -11.94 38.67
N ALA A 305 -7.66 -11.74 38.09
CA ALA A 305 -6.78 -10.63 38.42
C ALA A 305 -6.96 -9.44 37.46
N VAL A 306 -7.17 -9.72 36.16
CA VAL A 306 -7.49 -8.72 35.13
C VAL A 306 -8.58 -9.23 34.21
N ALA A 307 -9.43 -8.32 33.76
CA ALA A 307 -10.48 -8.59 32.79
C ALA A 307 -10.74 -7.35 31.92
N VAL A 308 -10.90 -7.59 30.61
CA VAL A 308 -11.43 -6.63 29.64
C VAL A 308 -12.53 -7.33 28.85
N GLY A 309 -13.71 -6.70 28.80
CA GLY A 309 -14.86 -7.17 28.05
C GLY A 309 -14.59 -7.27 26.54
N GLY A 310 -15.39 -8.08 25.85
CA GLY A 310 -15.36 -8.18 24.40
C GLY A 310 -16.69 -8.63 23.82
N GLY A 311 -16.67 -9.03 22.56
CA GLY A 311 -17.86 -9.40 21.79
C GLY A 311 -17.98 -10.89 21.53
N GLN A 312 -17.70 -11.27 20.29
CA GLN A 312 -17.96 -12.59 19.75
C GLN A 312 -16.81 -13.55 20.07
N VAL A 313 -17.16 -14.74 20.57
CA VAL A 313 -16.18 -15.84 20.70
C VAL A 313 -15.84 -16.37 19.31
N LEU A 314 -14.59 -16.24 18.91
CA LEU A 314 -14.07 -16.62 17.59
C LEU A 314 -13.64 -18.08 17.56
N VAL A 315 -12.96 -18.53 18.62
CA VAL A 315 -12.51 -19.91 18.80
C VAL A 315 -12.84 -20.32 20.23
N ALA A 316 -13.42 -21.51 20.41
CA ALA A 316 -13.61 -22.11 21.73
C ALA A 316 -13.19 -23.57 21.71
N ASP A 317 -12.36 -23.97 22.67
CA ASP A 317 -11.82 -25.32 22.84
C ASP A 317 -11.02 -25.89 21.64
N GLY A 318 -10.64 -25.03 20.68
CA GLY A 318 -9.99 -25.37 19.42
C GLY A 318 -10.91 -25.33 18.19
N GLU A 319 -12.22 -25.09 18.38
CA GLU A 319 -13.21 -25.02 17.31
C GLU A 319 -13.59 -23.58 16.99
N VAL A 320 -13.44 -23.20 15.71
CA VAL A 320 -13.82 -21.89 15.17
C VAL A 320 -15.33 -21.76 15.19
N LYS A 321 -15.82 -20.56 15.50
CA LYS A 321 -17.25 -20.22 15.42
C LYS A 321 -17.55 -19.63 14.05
N HIS A 322 -18.61 -20.13 13.44
CA HIS A 322 -19.08 -19.66 12.14
C HIS A 322 -20.20 -18.65 12.31
N PHE A 323 -20.08 -17.53 11.61
CA PHE A 323 -21.06 -16.45 11.57
C PHE A 323 -21.57 -16.26 10.14
N THR A 324 -22.84 -15.85 10.00
CA THR A 324 -23.55 -15.88 8.71
C THR A 324 -24.27 -14.57 8.34
N ASP A 325 -24.27 -13.55 9.19
CA ASP A 325 -25.08 -12.34 8.99
C ASP A 325 -24.49 -11.04 9.58
N GLY A 326 -24.92 -9.91 9.01
CA GLY A 326 -24.55 -8.56 9.46
C GLY A 326 -23.04 -8.27 9.41
N ASP A 327 -22.58 -7.44 10.34
CA ASP A 327 -21.18 -6.99 10.44
C ASP A 327 -20.18 -8.12 10.76
N THR A 328 -20.66 -9.33 11.05
CA THR A 328 -19.81 -10.49 11.34
C THR A 328 -19.18 -11.11 10.08
N VAL A 329 -19.86 -10.99 8.93
CA VAL A 329 -19.43 -11.49 7.61
C VAL A 329 -18.95 -10.37 6.68
N THR A 330 -18.61 -9.21 7.26
CA THR A 330 -18.08 -8.05 6.52
C THR A 330 -16.62 -7.82 6.89
N ALA A 331 -15.74 -7.74 5.89
CA ALA A 331 -14.34 -7.42 6.11
C ALA A 331 -14.17 -5.98 6.60
N THR A 332 -13.46 -5.81 7.72
CA THR A 332 -13.11 -4.50 8.29
C THR A 332 -11.92 -4.67 9.25
N SER A 333 -11.42 -3.58 9.82
CA SER A 333 -10.38 -3.61 10.84
C SER A 333 -10.87 -4.37 12.07
N ARG A 334 -10.02 -5.21 12.65
CA ARG A 334 -10.38 -6.09 13.78
C ARG A 334 -9.30 -6.06 14.86
N THR A 335 -9.74 -6.13 16.11
CA THR A 335 -8.88 -6.47 17.24
C THR A 335 -9.32 -7.79 17.83
N SER A 336 -8.38 -8.67 18.15
CA SER A 336 -8.66 -9.94 18.81
C SER A 336 -7.60 -10.28 19.84
N VAL A 337 -8.02 -11.01 20.89
CA VAL A 337 -7.11 -11.66 21.83
C VAL A 337 -7.46 -13.13 21.94
N GLY A 338 -6.46 -13.99 22.01
CA GLY A 338 -6.62 -15.42 22.23
C GLY A 338 -5.48 -16.05 23.01
N PHE A 339 -5.66 -17.30 23.41
CA PHE A 339 -4.75 -18.02 24.30
C PHE A 339 -4.45 -19.44 23.82
N SER A 340 -3.24 -19.92 24.11
CA SER A 340 -2.84 -21.32 23.92
C SER A 340 -3.69 -22.29 24.74
N ALA A 341 -3.56 -23.59 24.46
CA ALA A 341 -4.31 -24.63 25.14
C ALA A 341 -4.07 -24.72 26.67
N ASP A 342 -2.89 -24.26 27.13
CA ASP A 342 -2.47 -24.23 28.53
C ASP A 342 -2.53 -22.83 29.16
N GLY A 343 -3.08 -21.83 28.44
CA GLY A 343 -3.22 -20.45 28.91
C GLY A 343 -1.92 -19.67 29.05
N ARG A 344 -0.76 -20.23 28.65
CA ARG A 344 0.55 -19.56 28.78
C ARG A 344 0.88 -18.58 27.68
N THR A 345 0.50 -18.87 26.44
CA THR A 345 0.76 -17.95 25.31
C THR A 345 -0.48 -17.13 25.04
N MET A 346 -0.34 -15.81 25.03
CA MET A 346 -1.36 -14.85 24.67
C MET A 346 -1.03 -14.24 23.31
N TYR A 347 -2.00 -14.26 22.40
CA TYR A 347 -1.94 -13.67 21.07
C TYR A 347 -2.82 -12.43 21.07
N LEU A 348 -2.27 -11.25 20.79
CA LEU A 348 -3.03 -10.01 20.60
C LEU A 348 -2.85 -9.57 19.14
N VAL A 349 -3.95 -9.41 18.43
CA VAL A 349 -3.96 -9.18 16.98
C VAL A 349 -4.69 -7.88 16.68
N ALA A 350 -4.05 -7.03 15.90
CA ALA A 350 -4.69 -5.93 15.18
C ALA A 350 -4.62 -6.25 13.67
N ILE A 351 -5.75 -6.11 12.99
CA ILE A 351 -5.86 -6.20 11.54
C ILE A 351 -6.33 -4.84 11.03
N ASP A 352 -5.55 -4.19 10.19
CA ASP A 352 -5.95 -2.92 9.56
C ASP A 352 -7.06 -3.18 8.52
N GLY A 353 -7.90 -2.19 8.22
CA GLY A 353 -9.04 -2.41 7.32
C GLY A 353 -9.64 -1.14 6.72
N LYS A 354 -10.57 -1.31 5.78
CA LYS A 354 -11.26 -0.21 5.06
C LYS A 354 -10.31 0.75 4.33
N GLN A 355 -9.15 0.27 3.88
CA GLN A 355 -8.16 1.04 3.14
C GLN A 355 -7.58 0.22 1.98
N THR A 356 -7.00 0.87 0.96
CA THR A 356 -6.40 0.18 -0.20
C THR A 356 -5.38 -0.88 0.24
N ASP A 357 -4.56 -0.55 1.23
CA ASP A 357 -3.50 -1.42 1.76
C ASP A 357 -4.01 -2.64 2.56
N SER A 358 -5.27 -2.62 3.00
CA SER A 358 -5.89 -3.71 3.74
C SER A 358 -7.42 -3.62 3.73
N ARG A 359 -8.08 -4.65 3.21
CA ARG A 359 -9.55 -4.80 3.30
C ARG A 359 -10.01 -5.09 4.74
N GLY A 360 -9.12 -5.68 5.55
CA GLY A 360 -9.42 -6.24 6.87
C GLY A 360 -9.93 -7.68 6.82
N MET A 361 -10.51 -8.16 7.91
CA MET A 361 -11.06 -9.52 8.02
C MET A 361 -12.52 -9.49 8.48
N ASP A 362 -13.30 -10.47 8.03
CA ASP A 362 -14.55 -10.85 8.70
C ASP A 362 -14.26 -11.70 9.96
N LEU A 363 -15.29 -12.06 10.75
CA LEU A 363 -15.09 -12.82 11.98
C LEU A 363 -14.79 -14.32 11.75
N ASN A 364 -15.14 -14.88 10.60
CA ASN A 364 -14.74 -16.24 10.23
C ASN A 364 -13.25 -16.28 9.86
N GLU A 365 -12.83 -15.36 8.99
CA GLU A 365 -11.43 -15.17 8.57
C GLU A 365 -10.51 -14.91 9.78
N LEU A 366 -10.96 -14.06 10.71
CA LEU A 366 -10.26 -13.77 11.96
C LEU A 366 -10.23 -15.00 12.90
N GLY A 367 -11.30 -15.80 12.95
CA GLY A 367 -11.35 -17.03 13.75
C GLY A 367 -10.38 -18.10 13.23
N ASP A 368 -10.33 -18.31 11.92
CA ASP A 368 -9.36 -19.19 11.27
C ASP A 368 -7.92 -18.66 11.43
N PHE A 369 -7.71 -17.35 11.35
CA PHE A 369 -6.41 -16.71 11.60
C PHE A 369 -5.94 -16.93 13.05
N MET A 370 -6.78 -16.69 14.04
CA MET A 370 -6.46 -16.91 15.46
C MET A 370 -6.17 -18.38 15.75
N LYS A 371 -6.94 -19.32 15.17
CA LYS A 371 -6.66 -20.76 15.25
C LYS A 371 -5.32 -21.11 14.60
N GLY A 372 -5.01 -20.53 13.43
CA GLY A 372 -3.74 -20.72 12.72
C GLY A 372 -2.52 -20.24 13.51
N LEU A 373 -2.65 -19.15 14.28
CA LEU A 373 -1.61 -18.67 15.20
C LEU A 373 -1.36 -19.63 16.40
N GLY A 374 -2.28 -20.55 16.66
CA GLY A 374 -2.22 -21.51 17.78
C GLY A 374 -3.16 -21.18 18.95
N ALA A 375 -4.09 -20.23 18.80
CA ALA A 375 -5.08 -19.96 19.84
C ALA A 375 -6.11 -21.09 19.94
N ARG A 376 -6.24 -21.70 21.13
CA ARG A 376 -7.31 -22.66 21.45
C ARG A 376 -8.62 -21.96 21.81
N ASN A 377 -8.52 -20.75 22.38
CA ASN A 377 -9.64 -19.88 22.67
C ASN A 377 -9.32 -18.47 22.16
N ALA A 378 -10.29 -17.77 21.56
CA ALA A 378 -10.10 -16.40 21.08
C ALA A 378 -11.41 -15.61 21.11
N LEU A 379 -11.31 -14.30 21.39
CA LEU A 379 -12.41 -13.34 21.45
C LEU A 379 -12.17 -12.20 20.47
N ASN A 380 -13.23 -11.73 19.80
CA ASN A 380 -13.24 -10.47 19.08
C ASN A 380 -13.44 -9.31 20.07
N MET A 381 -12.58 -8.30 19.99
CA MET A 381 -12.64 -7.06 20.78
C MET A 381 -13.36 -5.96 19.97
N ASP A 382 -13.39 -4.71 20.45
CA ASP A 382 -13.89 -3.62 19.60
C ASP A 382 -12.97 -3.40 18.38
N GLY A 383 -13.55 -3.02 17.24
CA GLY A 383 -12.89 -3.02 15.94
C GLY A 383 -13.14 -1.74 15.12
N GLY A 384 -12.99 -1.83 13.80
CA GLY A 384 -13.05 -0.66 12.92
C GLY A 384 -12.03 0.39 13.34
N GLY A 385 -12.42 1.66 13.42
CA GLY A 385 -11.54 2.75 13.82
C GLY A 385 -11.01 2.70 15.26
N SER A 386 -11.58 1.85 16.12
CA SER A 386 -11.04 1.58 17.46
C SER A 386 -9.78 0.69 17.41
N THR A 387 -9.58 -0.05 16.31
CA THR A 387 -8.48 -1.02 16.13
C THR A 387 -7.13 -0.33 16.24
N THR A 388 -6.46 -0.53 17.37
CA THR A 388 -5.18 0.11 17.67
C THR A 388 -4.24 -0.82 18.40
N MET A 389 -3.02 -0.96 17.90
CA MET A 389 -1.88 -1.57 18.58
C MET A 389 -0.75 -0.55 18.75
N ALA A 390 -0.25 -0.43 19.97
CA ALA A 390 0.90 0.40 20.32
C ALA A 390 2.05 -0.46 20.88
N ALA A 391 3.31 -0.12 20.59
CA ALA A 391 4.48 -0.79 21.16
C ALA A 391 5.70 0.15 21.19
N ARG A 392 6.58 -0.06 22.16
CA ARG A 392 7.88 0.59 22.25
C ARG A 392 8.93 -0.32 21.63
N LEU A 393 9.48 0.05 20.47
CA LEU A 393 10.50 -0.78 19.82
C LEU A 393 11.82 -0.72 20.61
N PRO A 394 12.72 -1.72 20.48
CA PRO A 394 13.98 -1.76 21.22
C PRO A 394 14.78 -0.46 21.13
N GLY A 395 15.08 0.11 22.29
CA GLY A 395 15.86 1.34 22.41
C GLY A 395 15.10 2.65 22.15
N GLU A 396 13.79 2.60 21.86
CA GLU A 396 12.93 3.79 21.79
C GLU A 396 12.37 4.16 23.17
N SER A 397 12.07 5.43 23.39
CA SER A 397 11.52 5.95 24.66
C SER A 397 9.99 5.98 24.73
N VAL A 398 9.31 5.95 23.59
CA VAL A 398 7.86 6.15 23.48
C VAL A 398 7.18 4.86 23.03
N THR A 399 6.03 4.53 23.62
CA THR A 399 5.16 3.43 23.16
C THR A 399 4.29 3.96 22.01
N GLY A 400 4.81 3.90 20.79
CA GLY A 400 4.20 4.49 19.59
C GLY A 400 3.13 3.61 18.93
N LEU A 401 2.33 4.23 18.06
CA LEU A 401 1.35 3.55 17.20
C LEU A 401 2.06 2.63 16.18
N ILE A 402 1.58 1.40 16.03
CA ILE A 402 2.20 0.37 15.18
C ILE A 402 1.37 0.05 13.93
N ASN A 403 0.06 0.16 14.01
CA ASN A 403 -0.89 -0.16 12.95
C ASN A 403 -1.42 1.11 12.25
N SER A 404 -2.34 0.94 11.29
CA SER A 404 -2.93 2.05 10.51
C SER A 404 -4.45 2.15 10.78
N PRO A 405 -4.88 3.08 11.66
CA PRO A 405 -6.29 3.22 12.04
C PRO A 405 -7.20 3.60 10.87
N SER A 406 -8.31 2.86 10.69
CA SER A 406 -9.21 3.03 9.54
C SER A 406 -10.02 4.33 9.50
N ASP A 407 -9.98 5.14 10.56
CA ASP A 407 -10.56 6.48 10.59
C ASP A 407 -9.58 7.55 10.06
N GLY A 408 -8.40 7.14 9.55
CA GLY A 408 -7.30 8.01 9.12
C GLY A 408 -6.50 8.63 10.29
N SER A 409 -6.94 8.41 11.53
CA SER A 409 -6.25 8.81 12.75
C SER A 409 -6.64 7.90 13.92
N GLU A 410 -5.79 7.82 14.95
CA GLU A 410 -6.06 7.01 16.14
C GLU A 410 -7.27 7.56 16.92
N ARG A 411 -8.32 6.72 17.02
CA ARG A 411 -9.56 7.02 17.74
C ARG A 411 -9.33 6.98 19.26
N GLN A 412 -10.02 7.87 19.98
CA GLN A 412 -10.11 7.79 21.43
C GLN A 412 -11.07 6.66 21.84
N VAL A 413 -10.58 5.72 22.64
CA VAL A 413 -11.34 4.57 23.15
C VAL A 413 -11.44 4.61 24.68
N ALA A 414 -12.39 3.88 25.25
CA ALA A 414 -12.58 3.85 26.70
C ALA A 414 -11.44 3.13 27.44
N ASN A 415 -10.96 1.99 26.90
CA ASN A 415 -9.96 1.15 27.56
C ASN A 415 -9.14 0.28 26.59
N GLY A 416 -8.18 -0.45 27.18
CA GLY A 416 -7.33 -1.42 26.50
C GLY A 416 -6.68 -2.42 27.45
N LEU A 417 -5.85 -3.28 26.88
CA LEU A 417 -4.93 -4.16 27.61
C LEU A 417 -3.52 -3.62 27.44
N GLY A 418 -2.85 -3.34 28.56
CA GLY A 418 -1.45 -2.93 28.61
C GLY A 418 -0.55 -4.11 29.00
N LEU A 419 0.60 -4.19 28.35
CA LEU A 419 1.65 -5.17 28.59
C LEU A 419 2.84 -4.42 29.22
N PHE A 420 3.35 -4.93 30.34
CA PHE A 420 4.34 -4.26 31.17
C PHE A 420 5.56 -5.16 31.36
N ALA A 421 6.74 -4.62 31.06
CA ALA A 421 8.01 -5.27 31.36
C ALA A 421 8.45 -4.93 32.79
N ALA A 422 9.08 -5.89 33.48
CA ALA A 422 9.77 -5.62 34.73
C ALA A 422 10.90 -4.59 34.52
N PRO A 423 11.30 -3.84 35.56
CA PRO A 423 12.43 -2.91 35.47
C PRO A 423 13.71 -3.61 35.01
N GLY A 424 14.26 -3.17 33.90
CA GLY A 424 15.56 -3.64 33.40
C GLY A 424 16.74 -3.05 34.17
N SER A 425 17.93 -3.61 33.94
CA SER A 425 19.17 -3.22 34.64
C SER A 425 19.65 -1.80 34.34
N GLY A 426 19.12 -1.13 33.31
CA GLY A 426 19.65 0.14 32.85
C GLY A 426 21.05 0.04 32.22
N THR A 427 21.52 -1.18 31.93
CA THR A 427 22.84 -1.43 31.32
C THR A 427 22.72 -1.86 29.86
N VAL A 428 23.58 -1.35 28.98
CA VAL A 428 23.54 -1.68 27.54
C VAL A 428 23.75 -3.19 27.33
N ARG A 429 22.76 -3.85 26.72
CA ARG A 429 22.80 -5.27 26.30
C ARG A 429 22.78 -5.46 24.80
N GLY A 430 22.12 -4.57 24.08
CA GLY A 430 22.09 -4.58 22.62
C GLY A 430 21.88 -3.19 22.02
N PHE A 431 21.93 -3.14 20.70
CA PHE A 431 21.55 -1.96 19.93
C PHE A 431 20.57 -2.36 18.82
N ARG A 432 19.57 -1.52 18.57
CA ARG A 432 18.86 -1.51 17.30
C ARG A 432 19.49 -0.45 16.40
N VAL A 433 20.06 -0.87 15.28
CA VAL A 433 20.67 0.04 14.30
C VAL A 433 19.60 0.46 13.30
N VAL A 434 19.44 1.76 13.08
CA VAL A 434 18.48 2.33 12.12
C VAL A 434 19.11 3.49 11.35
N PRO A 435 18.73 3.72 10.08
CA PRO A 435 18.89 5.01 9.43
C PRO A 435 18.29 6.15 10.27
N ALA A 436 18.88 7.34 10.20
CA ALA A 436 18.23 8.57 10.67
C ALA A 436 17.12 9.00 9.69
N LEU A 437 17.31 8.71 8.40
CA LEU A 437 16.34 8.94 7.34
C LEU A 437 15.17 7.96 7.42
N THR A 438 13.96 8.49 7.27
CA THR A 438 12.69 7.75 7.43
C THR A 438 12.02 7.41 6.10
N ALA A 439 12.58 7.86 4.98
CA ALA A 439 12.08 7.56 3.64
C ALA A 439 12.27 6.08 3.26
N ASP A 440 11.46 5.59 2.32
CA ASP A 440 11.66 4.26 1.73
C ASP A 440 13.06 4.14 1.10
N ARG A 441 13.60 2.92 1.09
CA ARG A 441 14.95 2.61 0.56
C ARG A 441 16.10 3.33 1.30
N SER A 442 15.90 3.79 2.54
CA SER A 442 16.97 4.37 3.39
C SER A 442 18.06 3.36 3.79
N ASP A 443 17.85 2.07 3.55
CA ASP A 443 18.84 0.98 3.59
C ASP A 443 19.75 0.93 2.35
N LYS A 444 19.48 1.75 1.31
CA LYS A 444 20.35 1.93 0.14
C LYS A 444 21.17 3.24 0.25
N VAL A 445 22.38 3.26 -0.32
CA VAL A 445 23.26 4.45 -0.44
C VAL A 445 24.10 4.38 -1.73
N PHE A 446 24.51 5.53 -2.27
CA PHE A 446 25.38 5.59 -3.45
C PHE A 446 26.87 5.71 -3.09
N PRO A 447 27.80 5.24 -3.96
CA PRO A 447 29.22 5.47 -3.81
C PRO A 447 29.57 6.96 -3.68
N GLY A 448 30.32 7.31 -2.63
CA GLY A 448 30.71 8.69 -2.30
C GLY A 448 29.64 9.53 -1.59
N LEU A 449 28.39 9.04 -1.46
CA LEU A 449 27.32 9.68 -0.69
C LEU A 449 27.17 9.05 0.70
N HIS A 450 26.38 9.70 1.55
CA HIS A 450 26.29 9.42 2.98
C HIS A 450 24.94 8.84 3.41
N ARG A 451 25.00 7.97 4.43
CA ARG A 451 23.87 7.51 5.22
C ARG A 451 24.17 7.70 6.70
N THR A 452 23.41 8.55 7.36
CA THR A 452 23.47 8.74 8.81
C THR A 452 22.66 7.65 9.49
N VAL A 453 23.27 6.96 10.45
CA VAL A 453 22.64 5.89 11.24
C VAL A 453 22.69 6.20 12.74
N ARG A 454 21.81 5.55 13.50
CA ARG A 454 21.70 5.63 14.96
C ARG A 454 21.72 4.24 15.56
N ALA A 455 22.45 4.06 16.66
CA ALA A 455 22.44 2.84 17.47
C ALA A 455 21.59 3.06 18.72
N LEU A 456 20.31 2.68 18.65
CA LEU A 456 19.36 2.77 19.76
C LEU A 456 19.70 1.70 20.80
N ALA A 457 20.34 2.10 21.89
CA ALA A 457 20.80 1.18 22.93
C ALA A 457 19.65 0.74 23.86
N HIS A 458 19.67 -0.54 24.21
CA HIS A 458 18.68 -1.11 25.11
C HIS A 458 19.29 -2.11 26.09
N ASP A 459 18.61 -2.35 27.22
CA ASP A 459 18.96 -3.39 28.19
C ASP A 459 18.30 -4.74 27.86
N GLU A 460 18.41 -5.71 28.78
CA GLU A 460 17.82 -7.06 28.60
C GLU A 460 16.28 -7.07 28.58
N THR A 461 15.62 -5.98 28.94
CA THR A 461 14.17 -5.81 28.81
C THR A 461 13.76 -5.05 27.55
N TYR A 462 14.74 -4.72 26.69
CA TYR A 462 14.61 -3.85 25.51
C TYR A 462 14.23 -2.39 25.82
N ALA A 463 14.20 -2.01 27.11
CA ALA A 463 14.03 -0.63 27.54
C ALA A 463 15.22 0.25 27.09
N PRO A 464 14.99 1.52 26.74
CA PRO A 464 16.03 2.43 26.27
C PRO A 464 17.02 2.75 27.39
N VAL A 465 18.31 2.77 27.05
CA VAL A 465 19.39 3.14 27.99
C VAL A 465 20.39 4.09 27.32
N PRO A 466 21.13 4.91 28.07
CA PRO A 466 22.21 5.72 27.51
C PRO A 466 23.27 4.85 26.82
N ALA A 467 23.43 5.02 25.51
CA ALA A 467 24.28 4.18 24.67
C ALA A 467 25.78 4.22 25.01
N GLY A 468 26.25 5.32 25.62
CA GLY A 468 27.66 5.55 25.92
C GLY A 468 28.51 5.60 24.64
N ARG A 469 29.75 5.07 24.71
CA ARG A 469 30.68 5.07 23.56
C ARG A 469 30.43 3.87 22.65
N VAL A 470 29.76 4.12 21.52
CA VAL A 470 29.57 3.14 20.45
C VAL A 470 30.78 3.08 19.53
N HIS A 471 31.16 1.86 19.14
CA HIS A 471 32.21 1.55 18.19
C HIS A 471 31.54 0.93 16.96
N TRP A 472 31.75 1.55 15.81
CA TRP A 472 31.11 1.16 14.57
C TRP A 472 32.07 0.41 13.64
N ARG A 473 31.53 -0.55 12.88
CA ARG A 473 32.25 -1.28 11.85
C ARG A 473 31.31 -1.57 10.68
N GLY A 474 31.80 -1.40 9.46
CA GLY A 474 31.23 -2.00 8.25
C GLY A 474 32.30 -2.82 7.53
N ASP A 475 31.95 -3.36 6.37
CA ASP A 475 32.87 -4.09 5.50
C ASP A 475 33.59 -3.13 4.54
N ASP A 476 34.31 -3.66 3.55
CA ASP A 476 35.07 -2.87 2.56
C ASP A 476 34.20 -1.99 1.65
N GLN A 477 32.95 -2.39 1.43
CA GLN A 477 31.92 -1.63 0.69
C GLN A 477 31.67 -0.21 1.22
N VAL A 478 32.02 0.07 2.49
CA VAL A 478 31.75 1.37 3.15
C VAL A 478 32.95 1.91 3.93
N SER A 479 32.91 3.19 4.28
CA SER A 479 33.63 3.74 5.44
C SER A 479 32.65 4.26 6.46
N VAL A 480 32.97 4.09 7.74
CA VAL A 480 32.09 4.54 8.85
C VAL A 480 32.84 5.52 9.73
N LEU A 481 32.29 6.73 9.86
CA LEU A 481 32.76 7.77 10.77
C LEU A 481 31.82 7.85 11.97
N SER A 482 32.31 7.53 13.17
CA SER A 482 31.51 7.66 14.40
C SER A 482 31.12 9.11 14.66
N GLY A 483 29.84 9.36 14.90
CA GLY A 483 29.30 10.67 15.27
C GLY A 483 29.16 10.85 16.79
N GLN A 484 28.39 11.87 17.19
CA GLN A 484 27.94 12.07 18.57
C GLN A 484 26.70 11.21 18.86
N ASP A 485 26.29 11.10 20.13
CA ASP A 485 25.02 10.50 20.56
C ASP A 485 24.68 9.14 19.92
N ALA A 486 25.69 8.25 19.87
CA ALA A 486 25.59 6.92 19.28
C ALA A 486 25.15 6.90 17.80
N THR A 487 25.47 7.96 17.05
CA THR A 487 25.32 8.00 15.60
C THR A 487 26.60 7.58 14.87
N ALA A 488 26.48 7.31 13.56
CA ALA A 488 27.60 7.29 12.63
C ALA A 488 27.15 7.78 11.25
N VAL A 489 28.10 8.34 10.51
CA VAL A 489 27.95 8.64 9.09
C VAL A 489 28.65 7.54 8.31
N VAL A 490 27.91 6.85 7.44
CA VAL A 490 28.40 5.79 6.56
C VAL A 490 28.56 6.38 5.16
N THR A 491 29.74 6.29 4.57
CA THR A 491 29.99 6.64 3.16
C THR A 491 30.04 5.37 2.32
N GLY A 492 29.26 5.28 1.24
CA GLY A 492 29.37 4.19 0.26
C GLY A 492 30.69 4.27 -0.52
N LYS A 493 31.27 3.13 -0.93
CA LYS A 493 32.52 3.09 -1.72
C LYS A 493 32.43 2.23 -2.97
N HIS A 494 31.96 1.01 -2.81
CA HIS A 494 31.94 -0.04 -3.82
C HIS A 494 30.55 -0.69 -3.79
N SER A 495 30.06 -1.16 -4.94
CA SER A 495 28.75 -1.79 -5.09
C SER A 495 28.64 -3.09 -4.29
N GLY A 496 27.46 -3.34 -3.71
CA GLY A 496 27.15 -4.56 -2.96
C GLY A 496 26.60 -4.34 -1.56
N THR A 497 26.22 -5.43 -0.90
CA THR A 497 25.65 -5.43 0.46
C THR A 497 26.73 -5.49 1.55
N THR A 498 26.54 -4.78 2.66
CA THR A 498 27.40 -4.85 3.85
C THR A 498 26.59 -4.91 5.14
N ARG A 499 27.16 -5.50 6.20
CA ARG A 499 26.56 -5.50 7.54
C ARG A 499 27.19 -4.42 8.42
N LEU A 500 26.44 -3.36 8.66
CA LEU A 500 26.83 -2.30 9.57
C LEU A 500 26.59 -2.72 11.02
N MET A 501 27.66 -2.78 11.82
CA MET A 501 27.63 -3.24 13.21
C MET A 501 27.98 -2.10 14.19
N ALA A 502 27.10 -1.90 15.16
CA ALA A 502 27.33 -1.11 16.37
C ALA A 502 27.76 -2.01 17.52
N SER A 503 28.71 -1.55 18.35
CA SER A 503 29.21 -2.31 19.50
C SER A 503 29.61 -1.41 20.68
N SER A 504 29.46 -1.91 21.90
CA SER A 504 29.91 -1.24 23.13
C SER A 504 31.25 -1.80 23.63
N ALA A 505 31.94 -1.05 24.48
CA ALA A 505 33.16 -1.52 25.15
C ALA A 505 32.95 -2.78 26.04
N HIS A 506 31.70 -3.12 26.38
CA HIS A 506 31.33 -4.27 27.21
C HIS A 506 30.71 -5.43 26.41
N GLY A 507 30.83 -5.42 25.08
CA GLY A 507 30.45 -6.55 24.23
C GLY A 507 28.98 -6.59 23.78
N ALA A 508 28.13 -5.66 24.20
CA ALA A 508 26.80 -5.47 23.59
C ALA A 508 26.94 -5.07 22.11
N THR A 509 26.10 -5.62 21.23
CA THR A 509 26.14 -5.41 19.78
C THR A 509 24.75 -5.19 19.17
N GLY A 510 24.72 -4.63 17.97
CA GLY A 510 23.57 -4.58 17.08
C GLY A 510 24.01 -4.37 15.64
N SER A 511 23.16 -4.70 14.67
CA SER A 511 23.50 -4.50 13.26
C SER A 511 22.28 -4.20 12.38
N ALA A 512 22.52 -3.52 11.28
CA ALA A 512 21.63 -3.40 10.14
C ALA A 512 22.38 -3.80 8.87
N GLU A 513 21.65 -4.18 7.82
CA GLU A 513 22.22 -4.37 6.49
C GLU A 513 22.04 -3.08 5.69
N LEU A 514 23.01 -2.79 4.83
CA LEU A 514 23.04 -1.61 3.97
C LEU A 514 23.52 -2.05 2.59
N THR A 515 22.85 -1.58 1.55
CA THR A 515 23.22 -1.84 0.15
C THR A 515 23.87 -0.60 -0.43
N VAL A 516 25.08 -0.75 -0.97
CA VAL A 516 25.72 0.28 -1.78
C VAL A 516 25.41 0.00 -3.24
N LEU A 517 24.81 0.98 -3.91
CA LEU A 517 24.35 0.88 -5.30
C LEU A 517 25.49 1.12 -6.30
N ALA A 518 25.20 1.05 -7.60
CA ALA A 518 26.11 1.57 -8.62
C ALA A 518 26.19 3.11 -8.52
N PRO A 519 27.17 3.78 -9.17
CA PRO A 519 27.26 5.24 -9.13
C PRO A 519 25.98 5.92 -9.64
N ALA A 520 25.45 6.88 -8.86
CA ALA A 520 24.29 7.67 -9.28
C ALA A 520 24.60 8.47 -10.55
N VAL A 521 23.71 8.36 -11.54
CA VAL A 521 23.77 9.06 -12.83
C VAL A 521 22.77 10.21 -12.92
N ARG A 522 21.70 10.16 -12.12
CA ARG A 522 20.64 11.19 -12.07
C ARG A 522 20.14 11.39 -10.63
N ILE A 523 19.63 12.59 -10.37
CA ILE A 523 18.82 12.90 -9.18
C ILE A 523 17.47 13.48 -9.62
N ALA A 524 16.43 13.30 -8.81
CA ALA A 524 15.14 13.98 -8.95
C ALA A 524 14.54 14.26 -7.56
N PRO A 525 13.75 15.33 -7.40
CA PRO A 525 13.00 15.58 -6.17
C PRO A 525 11.78 14.63 -6.06
N THR A 526 11.25 14.43 -4.86
CA THR A 526 9.98 13.70 -4.67
C THR A 526 8.75 14.43 -5.22
N SER A 527 8.85 15.72 -5.54
CA SER A 527 7.85 16.49 -6.30
C SER A 527 8.56 17.60 -7.09
N SER A 528 8.08 17.86 -8.32
CA SER A 528 8.55 19.00 -9.13
C SER A 528 8.01 20.36 -8.63
N LEU A 529 6.98 20.36 -7.77
CA LEU A 529 6.39 21.53 -7.15
C LEU A 529 6.21 21.32 -5.64
N VAL A 530 6.65 22.28 -4.84
CA VAL A 530 6.30 22.43 -3.41
C VAL A 530 5.35 23.61 -3.27
N ALA A 531 4.08 23.33 -2.98
CA ALA A 531 3.07 24.35 -2.68
C ALA A 531 2.94 24.52 -1.16
N LEU A 532 2.93 25.78 -0.71
CA LEU A 532 2.72 26.19 0.68
C LEU A 532 1.54 27.17 0.73
N ASP A 533 0.58 26.95 1.61
CA ASP A 533 -0.67 27.72 1.66
C ASP A 533 -0.46 29.19 2.07
N GLY A 534 0.61 29.49 2.81
CA GLY A 534 1.03 30.83 3.18
C GLY A 534 2.42 30.91 3.84
N VAL A 535 2.69 32.04 4.51
CA VAL A 535 3.92 32.24 5.30
C VAL A 535 3.91 31.34 6.53
N ASP A 536 5.10 30.88 6.92
CA ASP A 536 5.35 29.94 8.03
C ASP A 536 4.85 28.50 7.85
N ASP A 537 4.00 28.24 6.87
CA ASP A 537 3.68 26.87 6.44
C ASP A 537 4.94 26.13 5.97
N THR A 538 4.97 24.82 6.20
CA THR A 538 6.13 23.97 5.90
C THR A 538 5.77 22.73 5.11
N ALA A 539 6.71 22.32 4.25
CA ALA A 539 6.66 21.06 3.51
C ALA A 539 7.99 20.30 3.66
N ARG A 540 7.93 18.99 3.43
CA ARG A 540 9.10 18.10 3.39
C ARG A 540 9.58 17.98 1.95
N LEU A 541 10.89 18.05 1.74
CA LEU A 541 11.52 17.83 0.45
C LEU A 541 12.64 16.78 0.60
N THR A 542 12.52 15.72 -0.20
CA THR A 542 13.51 14.64 -0.30
C THR A 542 14.02 14.58 -1.73
N VAL A 543 15.30 14.25 -1.90
CA VAL A 543 15.94 14.03 -3.20
C VAL A 543 16.18 12.54 -3.36
N THR A 544 15.83 11.99 -4.51
CA THR A 544 16.07 10.58 -4.87
C THR A 544 17.17 10.53 -5.92
N GLY A 545 18.20 9.72 -5.68
CA GLY A 545 19.19 9.36 -6.69
C GLY A 545 18.79 8.11 -7.44
N TYR A 546 19.31 7.98 -8.66
CA TYR A 546 19.11 6.87 -9.58
C TYR A 546 20.48 6.50 -10.16
N ASP A 547 20.83 5.22 -10.18
CA ASP A 547 21.97 4.72 -10.95
C ASP A 547 21.55 4.27 -12.36
N ALA A 548 22.50 3.69 -13.11
CA ALA A 548 22.29 3.22 -14.48
C ALA A 548 21.46 1.92 -14.58
N LEU A 549 21.18 1.24 -13.47
CA LEU A 549 20.31 0.06 -13.38
C LEU A 549 18.85 0.43 -13.02
N GLY A 550 18.58 1.72 -12.75
CA GLY A 550 17.29 2.16 -12.23
C GLY A 550 17.08 1.82 -10.75
N ASP A 551 18.14 1.39 -10.05
CA ASP A 551 18.15 1.28 -8.60
C ASP A 551 18.08 2.69 -7.99
N THR A 552 17.27 2.85 -6.94
CA THR A 552 17.04 4.16 -6.31
C THR A 552 17.35 4.16 -4.82
N ALA A 553 17.86 5.30 -4.35
CA ALA A 553 18.01 5.58 -2.92
C ALA A 553 17.74 7.06 -2.64
N PRO A 554 17.12 7.41 -1.50
CA PRO A 554 16.99 8.80 -1.09
C PRO A 554 18.35 9.36 -0.62
N ILE A 555 18.64 10.60 -0.97
CA ILE A 555 19.89 11.30 -0.68
C ILE A 555 19.70 12.22 0.54
N GLU A 556 20.66 12.21 1.47
CA GLU A 556 20.59 13.05 2.66
C GLU A 556 20.82 14.53 2.34
N ALA A 557 20.16 15.40 3.10
CA ALA A 557 20.32 16.85 3.02
C ALA A 557 21.78 17.33 3.22
N SER A 558 22.64 16.50 3.82
CA SER A 558 24.09 16.75 3.94
C SER A 558 24.86 16.63 2.62
N ASP A 559 24.36 15.85 1.65
CA ASP A 559 24.97 15.65 0.33
C ASP A 559 24.40 16.59 -0.75
N VAL A 560 23.27 17.24 -0.45
CA VAL A 560 22.55 18.11 -1.38
C VAL A 560 22.87 19.58 -1.08
N LYS A 561 23.50 20.27 -2.02
CA LYS A 561 23.61 21.73 -2.00
C LYS A 561 22.34 22.33 -2.59
N VAL A 562 21.67 23.20 -1.82
CA VAL A 562 20.50 23.97 -2.26
C VAL A 562 20.89 25.43 -2.53
N THR A 563 20.39 26.02 -3.62
CA THR A 563 20.48 27.45 -3.95
C THR A 563 19.20 27.93 -4.63
N GLY A 564 18.88 29.23 -4.58
CA GLY A 564 17.59 29.73 -5.03
C GLY A 564 16.58 29.81 -3.89
N GLY A 565 15.44 30.48 -4.14
CA GLY A 565 14.39 30.68 -3.13
C GLY A 565 14.62 31.84 -2.17
N GLU A 566 15.70 32.62 -2.32
CA GLU A 566 16.08 33.68 -1.39
C GLU A 566 14.97 34.75 -1.25
N GLY A 567 14.45 34.90 -0.03
CA GLY A 567 13.36 35.83 0.30
C GLY A 567 11.94 35.30 0.04
N VAL A 568 11.79 34.12 -0.59
CA VAL A 568 10.50 33.45 -0.82
C VAL A 568 10.32 32.28 0.13
N VAL A 569 11.36 31.45 0.31
CA VAL A 569 11.38 30.32 1.24
C VAL A 569 12.70 30.23 2.02
N SER A 570 12.65 29.53 3.15
CA SER A 570 13.83 29.01 3.83
C SER A 570 13.87 27.49 3.70
N VAL A 571 15.03 26.95 3.36
CA VAL A 571 15.26 25.50 3.23
C VAL A 571 16.32 25.10 4.24
N GLN A 572 16.00 24.15 5.12
CA GLN A 572 16.90 23.71 6.20
C GLN A 572 16.89 22.18 6.31
N PRO A 573 18.04 21.53 6.52
CA PRO A 573 18.08 20.12 6.93
C PRO A 573 17.28 19.90 8.21
N ALA A 574 16.63 18.75 8.32
CA ALA A 574 15.87 18.34 9.49
C ALA A 574 16.51 17.14 10.21
N ASP A 575 15.98 16.79 11.39
CA ASP A 575 16.55 15.75 12.26
C ASP A 575 16.53 14.33 11.67
N ASP A 576 15.74 14.08 10.63
CA ASP A 576 15.70 12.84 9.84
C ASP A 576 16.50 12.94 8.53
N ALA A 577 17.36 13.95 8.38
CA ALA A 577 18.18 14.19 7.20
C ALA A 577 17.43 14.48 5.88
N THR A 578 16.12 14.78 5.88
CA THR A 578 15.46 15.45 4.73
C THR A 578 15.57 16.98 4.85
N PHE A 579 15.01 17.72 3.88
CA PHE A 579 14.78 19.16 4.04
C PHE A 579 13.38 19.49 4.58
N THR A 580 13.30 20.55 5.38
CA THR A 580 12.09 21.35 5.60
C THR A 580 12.16 22.61 4.73
N VAL A 581 11.13 22.84 3.92
CA VAL A 581 10.92 24.09 3.18
C VAL A 581 9.84 24.89 3.90
N ARG A 582 10.11 26.14 4.30
CA ARG A 582 9.17 27.04 5.00
C ARG A 582 8.93 28.33 4.21
N GLY A 583 7.67 28.74 4.10
CA GLY A 583 7.24 29.96 3.42
C GLY A 583 7.71 31.23 4.15
N LEU A 584 8.24 32.21 3.42
CA LEU A 584 8.70 33.51 3.95
C LEU A 584 7.93 34.72 3.39
N ALA A 585 7.40 34.62 2.17
CA ALA A 585 6.67 35.71 1.51
C ALA A 585 5.38 35.19 0.86
N ASP A 586 4.24 35.73 1.29
CA ASP A 586 2.93 35.40 0.72
C ASP A 586 2.80 35.93 -0.71
N GLY A 587 2.11 35.18 -1.57
CA GLY A 587 1.89 35.52 -2.98
C GLY A 587 3.15 35.47 -3.85
N ALA A 588 4.19 34.72 -3.46
CA ALA A 588 5.47 34.64 -4.16
C ALA A 588 5.81 33.22 -4.68
N SER A 589 6.64 33.14 -5.72
CA SER A 589 7.17 31.90 -6.28
C SER A 589 8.69 31.98 -6.46
N ALA A 590 9.34 30.82 -6.47
CA ALA A 590 10.76 30.67 -6.74
C ALA A 590 11.09 29.28 -7.30
N THR A 591 12.32 29.10 -7.78
CA THR A 591 12.91 27.80 -8.11
C THR A 591 14.05 27.50 -7.14
N LEU A 592 14.09 26.28 -6.60
CA LEU A 592 15.20 25.74 -5.85
C LEU A 592 16.05 24.86 -6.78
N HIS A 593 17.35 25.10 -6.82
CA HIS A 593 18.33 24.29 -7.53
C HIS A 593 19.00 23.34 -6.53
N LEU A 594 18.87 22.03 -6.76
CA LEU A 594 19.39 20.96 -5.90
C LEU A 594 20.58 20.30 -6.61
N THR A 595 21.76 20.33 -6.00
CA THR A 595 23.00 19.81 -6.58
C THR A 595 23.60 18.70 -5.73
N VAL A 596 23.91 17.56 -6.35
CA VAL A 596 24.66 16.44 -5.71
C VAL A 596 25.85 16.09 -6.60
N GLY A 597 27.07 16.36 -6.13
CA GLY A 597 28.28 16.18 -6.93
C GLY A 597 28.28 17.02 -8.21
N LYS A 598 28.05 16.37 -9.36
CA LYS A 598 27.88 17.02 -10.68
C LYS A 598 26.43 17.05 -11.18
N MET A 599 25.53 16.33 -10.52
CA MET A 599 24.13 16.22 -10.92
C MET A 599 23.32 17.39 -10.35
N THR A 600 22.37 17.89 -11.12
CA THR A 600 21.48 19.00 -10.74
C THR A 600 20.03 18.67 -11.09
N THR A 601 19.10 19.05 -10.22
CA THR A 601 17.66 19.03 -10.51
C THR A 601 16.99 20.22 -9.83
N ASP A 602 15.88 20.68 -10.41
CA ASP A 602 15.17 21.86 -9.93
C ASP A 602 13.80 21.50 -9.33
N VAL A 603 13.32 22.34 -8.41
CA VAL A 603 11.99 22.27 -7.79
C VAL A 603 11.34 23.66 -7.84
N ALA A 604 10.15 23.75 -8.40
CA ALA A 604 9.33 24.95 -8.27
C ALA A 604 8.78 25.05 -6.84
N VAL A 605 8.68 26.26 -6.29
CA VAL A 605 8.08 26.51 -4.99
C VAL A 605 7.14 27.70 -5.08
N THR A 606 5.94 27.56 -4.51
CA THR A 606 4.93 28.63 -4.44
C THR A 606 4.45 28.79 -3.01
N VAL A 607 4.34 30.04 -2.56
CA VAL A 607 3.90 30.42 -1.21
C VAL A 607 2.69 31.33 -1.32
N GLY A 608 1.59 30.94 -0.68
CA GLY A 608 0.32 31.66 -0.77
C GLY A 608 -0.62 31.10 -1.83
N LEU A 609 -1.93 31.21 -1.60
CA LEU A 609 -2.98 30.90 -2.56
C LEU A 609 -3.95 32.07 -2.71
N ALA A 610 -4.19 32.51 -3.95
CA ALA A 610 -5.19 33.51 -4.27
C ALA A 610 -6.50 32.86 -4.74
N GLU A 611 -7.61 33.09 -4.04
CA GLU A 611 -8.94 32.73 -4.54
C GLU A 611 -9.34 33.66 -5.70
N LYS A 612 -9.64 33.09 -6.87
CA LYS A 612 -10.18 33.81 -8.04
C LYS A 612 -11.50 33.17 -8.47
N THR A 613 -12.58 33.95 -8.54
CA THR A 613 -13.87 33.49 -9.06
C THR A 613 -13.77 33.24 -10.56
N PHE A 614 -14.26 32.09 -11.02
CA PHE A 614 -14.36 31.77 -12.46
C PHE A 614 -15.82 31.67 -12.93
N ALA A 615 -16.77 31.41 -12.03
CA ALA A 615 -18.19 31.52 -12.29
C ALA A 615 -18.91 32.06 -11.05
N ASP A 616 -19.39 33.30 -11.14
CA ASP A 616 -20.23 33.94 -10.10
C ASP A 616 -21.71 33.53 -10.18
N LEU A 617 -22.07 32.73 -11.21
CA LEU A 617 -23.41 32.25 -11.53
C LEU A 617 -24.46 33.36 -11.72
N SER A 618 -24.03 34.60 -11.99
CA SER A 618 -24.92 35.70 -12.38
C SER A 618 -25.73 35.38 -13.64
N ASP A 619 -25.21 34.47 -14.48
CA ASP A 619 -25.81 33.95 -15.70
C ASP A 619 -26.58 32.61 -15.51
N ALA A 620 -26.86 32.17 -14.27
CA ALA A 620 -27.45 30.85 -13.95
C ALA A 620 -28.70 30.46 -14.76
N ALA A 621 -29.44 31.44 -15.31
CA ALA A 621 -30.60 31.20 -16.18
C ALA A 621 -30.24 30.69 -17.59
N SER A 622 -28.97 30.81 -18.00
CA SER A 622 -28.43 30.37 -19.29
C SER A 622 -27.70 29.03 -19.21
N TRP A 623 -27.52 28.47 -18.00
CA TRP A 623 -26.96 27.14 -17.81
C TRP A 623 -28.01 26.07 -18.18
N THR A 624 -27.53 24.95 -18.72
CA THR A 624 -28.41 23.90 -19.28
C THR A 624 -28.26 22.56 -18.55
N SER A 625 -29.34 21.77 -18.57
CA SER A 625 -29.37 20.40 -18.04
C SER A 625 -28.88 19.42 -19.11
N ALA A 626 -27.95 18.53 -18.73
CA ALA A 626 -27.63 17.32 -19.48
C ALA A 626 -27.62 16.13 -18.51
N ASN A 627 -27.78 14.91 -19.01
CA ASN A 627 -27.77 13.71 -18.17
C ASN A 627 -27.24 12.49 -18.92
N ASP A 628 -26.70 11.54 -18.18
CA ASP A 628 -26.51 10.16 -18.63
C ASP A 628 -27.47 9.26 -17.86
N ARG A 629 -28.44 8.67 -18.57
CA ARG A 629 -29.39 7.67 -18.05
C ARG A 629 -30.22 8.14 -16.84
N ALA A 630 -30.35 9.45 -16.65
CA ALA A 630 -31.12 10.10 -15.58
C ALA A 630 -32.09 11.18 -16.13
N PRO A 631 -32.98 10.84 -17.08
CA PRO A 631 -33.91 11.81 -17.65
C PRO A 631 -34.92 12.30 -16.61
N GLY A 632 -35.17 13.62 -16.62
CA GLY A 632 -36.12 14.29 -15.70
C GLY A 632 -35.47 15.31 -14.77
N GLY A 633 -34.15 15.31 -14.65
CA GLY A 633 -33.41 16.33 -13.90
C GLY A 633 -33.35 17.70 -14.59
N SER A 634 -33.30 18.76 -13.79
CA SER A 634 -33.31 20.16 -14.24
C SER A 634 -32.16 20.97 -13.67
N VAL A 635 -31.87 22.11 -14.32
CA VAL A 635 -30.88 23.10 -13.89
C VAL A 635 -31.57 24.46 -13.89
N THR A 636 -31.58 25.16 -12.75
CA THR A 636 -32.32 26.42 -12.56
C THR A 636 -31.63 27.37 -11.57
N PRO A 637 -31.77 28.70 -11.70
CA PRO A 637 -31.28 29.65 -10.69
C PRO A 637 -31.88 29.41 -9.30
N ALA A 638 -31.07 29.63 -8.25
CA ALA A 638 -31.48 29.61 -6.85
C ALA A 638 -30.57 30.52 -6.01
N PRO A 639 -30.92 30.86 -4.75
CA PRO A 639 -29.99 31.52 -3.83
C PRO A 639 -28.80 30.62 -3.44
N GLY A 640 -27.61 31.20 -3.43
CA GLY A 640 -26.37 30.60 -2.94
C GLY A 640 -26.20 30.65 -1.42
N HIS A 641 -25.04 30.23 -0.94
CA HIS A 641 -24.74 30.02 0.49
C HIS A 641 -24.83 31.28 1.36
N ASP A 642 -24.54 32.44 0.78
CA ASP A 642 -24.54 33.78 1.37
C ASP A 642 -25.63 34.69 0.77
N GLY A 643 -26.50 34.15 -0.09
CA GLY A 643 -27.49 34.91 -0.87
C GLY A 643 -27.01 35.40 -2.24
N SER A 644 -25.77 35.11 -2.64
CA SER A 644 -25.27 35.26 -4.02
C SER A 644 -26.07 34.42 -5.03
N PRO A 645 -25.89 34.60 -6.35
CA PRO A 645 -26.44 33.68 -7.35
C PRO A 645 -25.92 32.26 -7.16
N GLY A 646 -26.83 31.29 -7.25
CA GLY A 646 -26.56 29.87 -7.16
C GLY A 646 -27.31 29.09 -8.23
N LEU A 647 -26.89 27.84 -8.43
CA LEU A 647 -27.45 26.94 -9.43
C LEU A 647 -28.01 25.69 -8.77
N LYS A 648 -29.32 25.51 -8.86
CA LYS A 648 -30.01 24.32 -8.36
C LYS A 648 -30.08 23.26 -9.46
N LEU A 649 -29.53 22.09 -9.15
CA LEU A 649 -29.67 20.86 -9.91
C LEU A 649 -30.76 20.00 -9.23
N THR A 650 -31.72 19.50 -10.00
CA THR A 650 -32.59 18.39 -9.57
C THR A 650 -32.24 17.14 -10.37
N TYR A 651 -32.32 15.97 -9.76
CA TYR A 651 -31.93 14.72 -10.41
C TYR A 651 -32.91 13.58 -10.10
N ASP A 652 -33.02 12.63 -11.04
CA ASP A 652 -33.86 11.44 -10.92
C ASP A 652 -33.04 10.20 -11.29
N PHE A 653 -32.45 9.56 -10.28
CA PHE A 653 -31.61 8.37 -10.42
C PHE A 653 -32.42 7.06 -10.31
N THR A 654 -33.76 7.13 -10.36
CA THR A 654 -34.66 5.96 -10.38
C THR A 654 -34.83 5.35 -11.79
N LYS A 655 -34.33 6.03 -12.83
CA LYS A 655 -34.61 5.72 -14.24
C LYS A 655 -33.70 4.65 -14.86
N SER A 656 -32.64 4.26 -14.19
CA SER A 656 -31.71 3.21 -14.63
C SER A 656 -30.99 2.60 -13.43
N THR A 657 -30.47 1.38 -13.59
CA THR A 657 -29.61 0.69 -12.61
C THR A 657 -28.13 0.70 -13.02
N ALA A 658 -27.78 1.23 -14.20
CA ALA A 658 -26.38 1.48 -14.58
C ALA A 658 -25.81 2.69 -13.80
N THR A 659 -24.62 3.18 -14.15
CA THR A 659 -24.19 4.52 -13.70
C THR A 659 -25.10 5.60 -14.29
N ARG A 660 -25.55 6.52 -13.44
CA ARG A 660 -26.39 7.70 -13.76
C ARG A 660 -25.62 8.97 -13.49
N GLY A 661 -25.93 10.02 -14.26
CA GLY A 661 -25.38 11.35 -14.03
C GLY A 661 -26.35 12.46 -14.38
N GLN A 662 -26.45 13.47 -13.52
CA GLN A 662 -27.14 14.74 -13.78
C GLN A 662 -26.12 15.87 -13.83
N TYR A 663 -26.17 16.69 -14.88
CA TYR A 663 -25.12 17.66 -15.20
C TYR A 663 -25.68 19.09 -15.32
N ALA A 664 -24.89 20.05 -14.86
CA ALA A 664 -25.07 21.46 -15.16
C ALA A 664 -23.97 21.94 -16.10
N VAL A 665 -24.38 22.34 -17.31
CA VAL A 665 -23.50 22.74 -18.40
C VAL A 665 -23.57 24.25 -18.58
N PRO A 666 -22.45 24.98 -18.50
CA PRO A 666 -22.42 26.44 -18.70
C PRO A 666 -22.75 26.81 -20.16
N PRO A 667 -23.22 28.04 -20.43
CA PRO A 667 -23.56 28.48 -21.78
C PRO A 667 -22.33 28.52 -22.73
N GLN A 668 -21.13 28.65 -22.18
CA GLN A 668 -19.84 28.50 -22.88
C GLN A 668 -18.85 27.78 -21.97
N GLN A 669 -17.86 27.08 -22.54
CA GLN A 669 -16.78 26.48 -21.74
C GLN A 669 -15.91 27.58 -21.12
N ILE A 670 -15.55 27.43 -19.85
CA ILE A 670 -14.91 28.50 -19.06
C ILE A 670 -13.44 28.16 -18.83
N GLN A 671 -12.51 28.93 -19.40
CA GLN A 671 -11.09 28.79 -19.08
C GLN A 671 -10.85 29.23 -17.64
N LEU A 672 -10.21 28.37 -16.83
CA LEU A 672 -9.93 28.69 -15.43
C LEU A 672 -8.74 29.66 -15.32
N PRO A 673 -8.77 30.64 -14.39
CA PRO A 673 -7.68 31.59 -14.20
C PRO A 673 -6.35 30.95 -13.77
N GLY A 674 -5.27 31.22 -14.51
CA GLY A 674 -3.90 30.83 -14.14
C GLY A 674 -3.67 29.32 -14.07
N GLN A 675 -2.85 28.89 -13.10
CA GLN A 675 -2.57 27.49 -12.77
C GLN A 675 -3.26 27.12 -11.44
N PRO A 676 -4.57 26.78 -11.45
CA PRO A 676 -5.31 26.47 -10.22
C PRO A 676 -4.82 25.17 -9.55
N GLN A 677 -4.46 25.24 -8.28
CA GLN A 677 -4.12 24.07 -7.44
C GLN A 677 -5.39 23.33 -6.97
N SER A 678 -6.50 24.05 -6.81
CA SER A 678 -7.80 23.47 -6.54
C SER A 678 -8.94 24.32 -7.09
N VAL A 679 -10.09 23.68 -7.29
CA VAL A 679 -11.38 24.34 -7.52
C VAL A 679 -12.18 24.25 -6.22
N THR A 680 -12.81 25.33 -5.79
CA THR A 680 -13.73 25.34 -4.63
C THR A 680 -15.14 25.71 -5.04
N MET A 681 -16.12 25.06 -4.45
CA MET A 681 -17.55 25.28 -4.70
C MET A 681 -18.33 25.05 -3.40
N TRP A 682 -19.26 25.94 -3.07
CA TRP A 682 -20.22 25.68 -2.00
C TRP A 682 -21.34 24.78 -2.51
N ILE A 683 -21.65 23.73 -1.74
CA ILE A 683 -22.67 22.73 -2.07
C ILE A 683 -23.68 22.65 -0.92
N ASN A 684 -24.95 22.93 -1.23
CA ASN A 684 -26.09 22.65 -0.37
C ASN A 684 -26.53 21.21 -0.62
N GLY A 685 -26.04 20.29 0.22
CA GLY A 685 -26.33 18.87 0.09
C GLY A 685 -27.72 18.50 0.59
N ASP A 686 -28.28 17.43 0.05
CA ASP A 686 -29.52 16.80 0.55
C ASP A 686 -29.26 15.49 1.32
N GLY A 687 -27.99 15.09 1.46
CA GLY A 687 -27.55 13.92 2.21
C GLY A 687 -27.72 12.58 1.50
N ASN A 688 -28.19 12.56 0.25
CA ASN A 688 -28.48 11.32 -0.47
C ASN A 688 -27.24 10.57 -0.99
N GLY A 689 -26.03 11.11 -0.82
CA GLY A 689 -24.76 10.43 -1.04
C GLY A 689 -24.31 10.30 -2.51
N GLU A 690 -24.87 11.09 -3.42
CA GLU A 690 -24.40 11.24 -4.79
C GLU A 690 -22.99 11.85 -4.86
N TRP A 691 -22.28 11.58 -5.95
CA TRP A 691 -20.89 11.98 -6.13
C TRP A 691 -20.78 13.27 -6.96
N PRO A 692 -20.35 14.41 -6.37
CA PRO A 692 -20.03 15.62 -7.11
C PRO A 692 -18.70 15.48 -7.83
N ARG A 693 -18.68 15.83 -9.12
CA ARG A 693 -17.48 15.92 -9.96
C ARG A 693 -17.51 17.19 -10.83
N LEU A 694 -16.34 17.70 -11.21
CA LEU A 694 -16.17 18.82 -12.13
C LEU A 694 -15.42 18.34 -13.36
N GLN A 695 -16.05 18.30 -14.53
CA GLN A 695 -15.37 17.92 -15.77
C GLN A 695 -14.62 19.13 -16.34
N TYR A 696 -13.39 18.89 -16.81
CA TYR A 696 -12.55 19.90 -17.45
C TYR A 696 -11.77 19.31 -18.64
N ARG A 697 -11.16 20.20 -19.44
CA ARG A 697 -10.23 19.87 -20.52
C ARG A 697 -8.86 20.46 -20.22
N THR A 698 -7.78 19.70 -20.41
CA THR A 698 -6.39 20.14 -20.23
C THR A 698 -5.89 20.97 -21.41
N GLY A 699 -4.78 21.69 -21.22
CA GLY A 699 -4.05 22.37 -22.31
C GLY A 699 -3.53 21.40 -23.38
N ALA A 700 -3.30 20.14 -23.01
CA ALA A 700 -3.00 19.05 -23.95
C ALA A 700 -4.24 18.52 -24.71
N GLY A 701 -5.44 19.05 -24.44
CA GLY A 701 -6.68 18.70 -25.13
C GLY A 701 -7.42 17.46 -24.59
N VAL A 702 -6.92 16.83 -23.52
CA VAL A 702 -7.52 15.67 -22.85
C VAL A 702 -8.68 16.13 -21.95
N THR A 703 -9.76 15.36 -21.85
CA THR A 703 -10.88 15.63 -20.93
C THR A 703 -10.77 14.76 -19.68
N ALA A 704 -10.78 15.39 -18.50
CA ALA A 704 -10.64 14.75 -17.19
C ALA A 704 -11.74 15.24 -16.21
N ASN A 705 -11.74 14.72 -14.98
CA ASN A 705 -12.67 15.12 -13.92
C ASN A 705 -11.89 15.43 -12.64
N LEU A 706 -12.34 16.44 -11.88
CA LEU A 706 -11.96 16.65 -10.49
C LEU A 706 -13.08 16.11 -9.61
N ASP A 707 -12.75 15.19 -8.71
CA ASP A 707 -13.74 14.46 -7.91
C ASP A 707 -13.82 15.00 -6.48
N GLY A 708 -15.05 15.20 -5.99
CA GLY A 708 -15.32 15.63 -4.62
C GLY A 708 -15.75 14.48 -3.70
N PRO A 709 -15.93 14.71 -2.40
CA PRO A 709 -16.50 13.73 -1.48
C PRO A 709 -17.99 13.49 -1.78
N LEU A 710 -18.48 12.27 -1.54
CA LEU A 710 -19.91 11.93 -1.62
C LEU A 710 -20.75 12.86 -0.72
N ILE A 711 -21.90 13.33 -1.21
CA ILE A 711 -22.77 14.29 -0.52
C ILE A 711 -23.60 13.57 0.55
N THR A 712 -22.95 13.16 1.64
CA THR A 712 -23.58 12.51 2.81
C THR A 712 -24.01 13.51 3.89
N TRP A 713 -24.03 14.80 3.57
CA TRP A 713 -24.42 15.88 4.48
C TRP A 713 -25.63 16.65 3.94
N THR A 714 -26.42 17.20 4.86
CA THR A 714 -27.48 18.17 4.55
C THR A 714 -27.00 19.59 4.81
N GLY A 715 -27.35 20.54 3.95
CA GLY A 715 -27.00 21.96 4.14
C GLY A 715 -25.71 22.37 3.42
N TRP A 716 -25.34 23.65 3.58
CA TRP A 716 -24.18 24.25 2.90
C TRP A 716 -22.84 23.80 3.48
N ARG A 717 -21.97 23.30 2.60
CA ARG A 717 -20.55 23.00 2.88
C ARG A 717 -19.69 23.53 1.74
N LYS A 718 -18.57 24.20 2.03
CA LYS A 718 -17.54 24.48 1.03
C LYS A 718 -16.79 23.18 0.72
N VAL A 719 -16.75 22.81 -0.55
CA VAL A 719 -16.05 21.62 -1.04
C VAL A 719 -14.89 22.09 -1.90
N GLU A 720 -13.76 21.41 -1.74
CA GLU A 720 -12.52 21.65 -2.46
C GLU A 720 -12.18 20.42 -3.30
N PHE A 721 -11.82 20.66 -4.56
CA PHE A 721 -11.55 19.68 -5.60
C PHE A 721 -10.10 19.90 -6.06
N PRO A 722 -9.12 19.10 -5.60
CA PRO A 722 -7.72 19.30 -5.94
C PRO A 722 -7.47 19.05 -7.43
N VAL A 723 -6.64 19.88 -8.05
CA VAL A 723 -6.16 19.68 -9.42
C VAL A 723 -4.90 18.81 -9.38
N PRO A 724 -4.80 17.71 -10.17
CA PRO A 724 -3.62 16.86 -10.17
C PRO A 724 -2.32 17.62 -10.52
N VAL A 725 -1.26 17.39 -9.75
CA VAL A 725 0.08 17.94 -10.02
C VAL A 725 0.54 17.50 -11.42
N GLY A 726 1.13 18.42 -12.18
CA GLY A 726 1.54 18.17 -13.58
C GLY A 726 0.44 18.31 -14.62
N THR A 727 -0.80 18.64 -14.23
CA THR A 727 -1.90 18.94 -15.18
C THR A 727 -1.47 20.01 -16.21
N PRO A 728 -1.56 19.75 -17.52
CA PRO A 728 -1.26 20.76 -18.54
C PRO A 728 -2.27 21.91 -18.52
N TYR A 729 -1.78 23.13 -18.33
CA TYR A 729 -2.57 24.37 -18.36
C TYR A 729 -2.53 25.04 -19.76
N PRO A 730 -3.48 25.94 -20.10
CA PRO A 730 -4.66 26.31 -19.31
C PRO A 730 -5.71 25.19 -19.29
N ILE A 731 -6.41 25.04 -18.15
CA ILE A 731 -7.54 24.12 -18.05
C ILE A 731 -8.87 24.82 -18.30
N THR A 732 -9.79 24.13 -18.96
CA THR A 732 -11.10 24.65 -19.36
C THR A 732 -12.22 23.84 -18.70
N PHE A 733 -12.98 24.46 -17.80
CA PHE A 733 -14.14 23.86 -17.14
C PHE A 733 -15.28 23.61 -18.13
N GLN A 734 -15.91 22.43 -18.04
CA GLN A 734 -16.93 21.96 -18.98
C GLN A 734 -18.31 21.71 -18.36
N ARG A 735 -18.42 21.20 -17.12
CA ARG A 735 -19.71 20.99 -16.41
C ARG A 735 -19.53 20.55 -14.96
N VAL A 736 -20.50 20.89 -14.11
CA VAL A 736 -20.71 20.21 -12.81
C VAL A 736 -21.47 18.91 -13.07
N ARG A 737 -21.10 17.84 -12.37
CA ARG A 737 -21.75 16.52 -12.47
C ARG A 737 -22.10 15.99 -11.08
N LEU A 738 -23.30 15.44 -10.94
CA LEU A 738 -23.72 14.61 -9.82
C LEU A 738 -23.90 13.19 -10.35
N LEU A 739 -23.26 12.19 -9.76
CA LEU A 739 -23.34 10.79 -10.23
C LEU A 739 -23.86 9.85 -9.14
N GLU A 740 -24.56 8.81 -9.56
CA GLU A 740 -24.83 7.60 -8.76
C GLU A 740 -24.35 6.39 -9.57
N THR A 741 -23.41 5.64 -8.98
CA THR A 741 -22.73 4.48 -9.57
C THR A 741 -23.28 3.15 -9.05
N SER A 742 -23.98 3.15 -7.91
CA SER A 742 -24.57 1.97 -7.30
C SER A 742 -25.89 1.60 -7.98
N ALA A 743 -25.98 0.37 -8.49
CA ALA A 743 -27.21 -0.19 -9.03
C ALA A 743 -28.32 -0.42 -7.98
N ALA A 744 -27.94 -0.56 -6.71
CA ALA A 744 -28.86 -0.88 -5.61
C ALA A 744 -29.54 0.37 -5.00
N ARG A 745 -28.99 1.56 -5.24
CA ARG A 745 -29.53 2.83 -4.75
C ARG A 745 -30.45 3.41 -5.81
N SER A 746 -31.61 3.94 -5.44
CA SER A 746 -32.58 4.50 -6.39
C SER A 746 -33.42 5.59 -5.70
N TYR A 747 -33.17 6.86 -6.05
CA TYR A 747 -33.77 8.02 -5.41
C TYR A 747 -33.85 9.22 -6.36
N THR A 748 -34.55 10.26 -5.90
CA THR A 748 -34.63 11.58 -6.52
C THR A 748 -34.17 12.61 -5.50
N GLY A 749 -33.48 13.66 -5.94
CA GLY A 749 -32.95 14.66 -5.02
C GLY A 749 -32.65 16.00 -5.69
N GLN A 750 -32.05 16.89 -4.92
CA GLN A 750 -31.69 18.23 -5.36
C GLN A 750 -30.47 18.76 -4.62
N VAL A 751 -29.57 19.41 -5.35
CA VAL A 751 -28.40 20.09 -4.80
C VAL A 751 -28.37 21.51 -5.35
N THR A 752 -28.00 22.47 -4.52
CA THR A 752 -27.68 23.83 -4.99
C THR A 752 -26.18 24.06 -4.86
N VAL A 753 -25.55 24.59 -5.91
CA VAL A 753 -24.15 25.01 -5.89
C VAL A 753 -24.02 26.53 -5.97
N SER A 754 -22.97 27.11 -5.37
CA SER A 754 -22.66 28.54 -5.46
C SER A 754 -21.17 28.83 -5.29
N ASP A 755 -20.76 30.05 -5.64
CA ASP A 755 -19.40 30.60 -5.43
C ASP A 755 -18.28 29.71 -6.00
N LEU A 756 -18.28 29.53 -7.33
CA LEU A 756 -17.32 28.70 -8.05
C LEU A 756 -16.01 29.48 -8.26
N LYS A 757 -14.99 29.08 -7.49
CA LYS A 757 -13.67 29.71 -7.42
C LYS A 757 -12.56 28.70 -7.68
N VAL A 758 -11.39 29.21 -8.01
CA VAL A 758 -10.14 28.47 -7.99
C VAL A 758 -9.20 29.05 -6.94
N LYS A 759 -8.44 28.20 -6.25
CA LYS A 759 -7.22 28.62 -5.55
C LYS A 759 -6.07 28.55 -6.54
N VAL A 760 -5.46 29.70 -6.82
CA VAL A 760 -4.37 29.84 -7.79
C VAL A 760 -3.12 30.22 -7.04
N ALA A 761 -2.09 29.38 -7.13
CA ALA A 761 -0.77 29.71 -6.63
C ALA A 761 -0.16 30.84 -7.48
N PRO A 762 0.83 31.60 -6.95
CA PRO A 762 1.69 32.47 -7.74
C PRO A 762 2.24 31.73 -8.97
N ASP A 763 2.24 32.40 -10.13
CA ASP A 763 2.72 31.77 -11.36
C ASP A 763 4.20 31.37 -11.20
N VAL A 764 4.51 30.13 -11.58
CA VAL A 764 5.85 29.57 -11.56
C VAL A 764 6.05 28.73 -12.81
N GLU A 765 7.26 28.75 -13.37
CA GLU A 765 7.65 27.83 -14.43
C GLU A 765 8.01 26.49 -13.78
N LEU A 766 7.30 25.42 -14.15
CA LEU A 766 7.62 24.08 -13.67
C LEU A 766 8.90 23.58 -14.36
N PRO A 767 9.91 23.09 -13.62
CA PRO A 767 11.11 22.53 -14.21
C PRO A 767 10.82 21.41 -15.20
N ALA A 768 11.33 21.57 -16.42
CA ALA A 768 11.27 20.52 -17.44
C ALA A 768 11.95 19.25 -16.92
N GLN A 769 11.19 18.16 -16.84
CA GLN A 769 11.75 16.87 -16.42
C GLN A 769 12.57 16.29 -17.57
N PRO A 770 13.85 15.91 -17.34
CA PRO A 770 14.66 15.30 -18.38
C PRO A 770 14.10 13.91 -18.74
N LYS A 771 13.90 13.67 -20.03
CA LYS A 771 13.57 12.32 -20.52
C LYS A 771 14.75 11.39 -20.26
N VAL A 772 14.49 10.26 -19.64
CA VAL A 772 15.48 9.20 -19.39
C VAL A 772 15.33 8.18 -20.50
N ALA A 773 16.34 8.06 -21.35
CA ALA A 773 16.43 6.99 -22.32
C ALA A 773 17.00 5.74 -21.64
N ASP A 774 16.20 4.70 -21.49
CA ASP A 774 16.68 3.44 -20.93
C ASP A 774 17.53 2.67 -21.97
N PRO A 775 18.74 2.19 -21.61
CA PRO A 775 19.66 1.51 -22.53
C PRO A 775 19.20 0.11 -22.96
N VAL A 776 18.09 -0.43 -22.45
CA VAL A 776 17.50 -1.65 -23.00
C VAL A 776 17.01 -1.44 -24.45
N VAL A 777 16.60 -0.22 -24.81
CA VAL A 777 16.16 0.11 -26.17
C VAL A 777 17.36 0.46 -27.05
N VAL A 778 17.55 -0.30 -28.12
CA VAL A 778 18.57 -0.05 -29.15
C VAL A 778 18.18 1.20 -29.92
N THR A 779 18.97 2.28 -29.83
CA THR A 779 18.71 3.53 -30.57
C THR A 779 19.40 3.55 -31.92
N ASP A 780 20.64 3.05 -31.99
CA ASP A 780 21.39 2.80 -33.22
C ASP A 780 21.90 1.35 -33.24
N GLY A 781 21.40 0.52 -34.16
CA GLY A 781 21.73 -0.90 -34.27
C GLY A 781 20.53 -1.80 -34.52
N THR A 782 20.71 -3.10 -34.27
CA THR A 782 19.67 -4.13 -34.41
C THR A 782 19.96 -5.31 -33.48
N VAL A 783 18.93 -6.05 -33.07
CA VAL A 783 19.05 -7.30 -32.31
C VAL A 783 19.22 -8.55 -33.19
N ASP A 784 19.35 -8.41 -34.51
CA ASP A 784 19.51 -9.51 -35.48
C ASP A 784 20.64 -10.52 -35.15
N GLY A 785 21.67 -10.09 -34.43
CA GLY A 785 22.79 -10.95 -34.01
C GLY A 785 22.55 -11.78 -32.74
N ARG A 786 21.41 -11.60 -32.04
CA ARG A 786 21.17 -12.24 -30.72
C ARG A 786 20.55 -13.65 -30.85
N PRO A 787 20.90 -14.61 -29.97
CA PRO A 787 20.48 -16.01 -30.11
C PRO A 787 18.97 -16.26 -30.07
N LEU A 788 18.22 -15.49 -29.28
CA LEU A 788 16.77 -15.60 -29.13
C LEU A 788 16.11 -14.27 -29.50
N ARG A 789 15.25 -14.27 -30.51
CA ARG A 789 14.54 -13.09 -31.03
C ARG A 789 13.04 -13.26 -30.85
N VAL A 790 12.42 -12.45 -29.99
CA VAL A 790 10.98 -12.51 -29.67
C VAL A 790 10.28 -11.24 -30.15
N ALA A 791 9.35 -11.38 -31.10
CA ALA A 791 8.52 -10.26 -31.52
C ALA A 791 7.35 -10.06 -30.55
N VAL A 792 7.05 -8.80 -30.23
CA VAL A 792 5.94 -8.39 -29.38
C VAL A 792 5.07 -7.39 -30.15
N MET A 793 3.78 -7.64 -30.19
CA MET A 793 2.77 -6.73 -30.74
C MET A 793 1.59 -6.59 -29.78
N SER A 794 0.92 -5.44 -29.77
CA SER A 794 -0.25 -5.19 -28.92
C SER A 794 -1.18 -4.15 -29.56
N ASP A 795 -2.39 -3.98 -29.01
CA ASP A 795 -3.23 -2.80 -29.29
C ASP A 795 -3.52 -2.58 -30.80
N ALA A 796 -3.96 -3.64 -31.47
CA ALA A 796 -4.49 -3.55 -32.83
C ALA A 796 -5.96 -3.12 -32.86
N GLN A 797 -6.74 -3.56 -31.87
CA GLN A 797 -8.15 -3.27 -31.62
C GLN A 797 -9.01 -3.22 -32.90
N PHE A 798 -9.13 -4.35 -33.59
CA PHE A 798 -10.07 -4.51 -34.72
C PHE A 798 -11.38 -5.18 -34.33
N VAL A 799 -12.38 -5.09 -35.22
CA VAL A 799 -13.69 -5.74 -35.09
C VAL A 799 -14.08 -6.53 -36.34
N ALA A 800 -14.67 -7.71 -36.15
CA ALA A 800 -15.09 -8.60 -37.23
C ALA A 800 -16.29 -8.11 -38.04
N ARG A 801 -17.06 -7.15 -37.52
CA ARG A 801 -18.13 -6.47 -38.27
C ARG A 801 -17.61 -5.56 -39.39
N ASP A 802 -16.33 -5.20 -39.36
CA ASP A 802 -15.67 -4.39 -40.41
C ASP A 802 -14.30 -5.00 -40.76
N PRO A 803 -14.30 -6.16 -41.44
CA PRO A 803 -13.09 -6.94 -41.71
C PRO A 803 -12.14 -6.28 -42.73
N ASP A 804 -12.59 -5.24 -43.42
CA ASP A 804 -11.80 -4.44 -44.35
C ASP A 804 -11.29 -3.12 -43.72
N SER A 805 -11.57 -2.88 -42.43
CA SER A 805 -11.20 -1.67 -41.70
C SER A 805 -9.68 -1.39 -41.70
N PRO A 806 -9.27 -0.11 -41.57
CA PRO A 806 -7.85 0.26 -41.46
C PRO A 806 -7.11 -0.50 -40.35
N GLN A 807 -7.77 -0.82 -39.24
CA GLN A 807 -7.23 -1.58 -38.12
C GLN A 807 -6.89 -3.02 -38.52
N VAL A 808 -7.77 -3.73 -39.25
CA VAL A 808 -7.48 -5.08 -39.75
C VAL A 808 -6.33 -5.05 -40.76
N GLN A 809 -6.32 -4.06 -41.66
CA GLN A 809 -5.21 -3.93 -42.63
C GLN A 809 -3.88 -3.59 -41.92
N ALA A 810 -3.90 -2.78 -40.86
CA ALA A 810 -2.73 -2.49 -40.05
C ALA A 810 -2.24 -3.72 -39.29
N ALA A 811 -3.13 -4.48 -38.64
CA ALA A 811 -2.80 -5.73 -37.95
C ALA A 811 -2.17 -6.76 -38.92
N ARG A 812 -2.79 -6.96 -40.09
CA ARG A 812 -2.28 -7.85 -41.15
C ARG A 812 -0.92 -7.38 -41.69
N ARG A 813 -0.70 -6.06 -41.80
CA ARG A 813 0.59 -5.45 -42.18
C ARG A 813 1.67 -5.68 -41.11
N THR A 814 1.33 -5.54 -39.82
CA THR A 814 2.30 -5.74 -38.73
C THR A 814 2.67 -7.22 -38.59
N LEU A 815 1.70 -8.14 -38.63
CA LEU A 815 1.97 -9.59 -38.68
C LEU A 815 2.84 -9.97 -39.90
N ALA A 816 2.64 -9.31 -41.05
CA ALA A 816 3.47 -9.49 -42.23
C ALA A 816 4.93 -9.02 -42.04
N GLU A 817 5.15 -7.85 -41.41
CA GLU A 817 6.49 -7.36 -41.07
C GLU A 817 7.21 -8.29 -40.07
N ILE A 818 6.50 -8.72 -39.02
CA ILE A 818 7.02 -9.66 -38.02
C ILE A 818 7.46 -10.98 -38.66
N ALA A 819 6.64 -11.56 -39.54
CA ALA A 819 6.98 -12.79 -40.24
C ALA A 819 8.24 -12.65 -41.12
N ASP A 820 8.41 -11.50 -41.77
CA ASP A 820 9.59 -11.23 -42.61
C ASP A 820 10.86 -10.99 -41.78
N ALA A 821 10.72 -10.46 -40.56
CA ALA A 821 11.81 -10.30 -39.58
C ALA A 821 12.27 -11.62 -38.94
N LYS A 822 11.49 -12.70 -39.08
CA LYS A 822 11.80 -14.08 -38.65
C LYS A 822 12.21 -14.21 -37.16
N PRO A 823 11.33 -13.84 -36.21
CA PRO A 823 11.56 -14.15 -34.80
C PRO A 823 11.50 -15.66 -34.54
N ASP A 824 12.03 -16.09 -33.40
CA ASP A 824 11.85 -17.45 -32.86
C ASP A 824 10.48 -17.63 -32.16
N LEU A 825 9.84 -16.53 -31.77
CA LEU A 825 8.58 -16.48 -31.02
C LEU A 825 7.84 -15.16 -31.30
N LEU A 826 6.52 -15.21 -31.41
CA LEU A 826 5.64 -14.04 -31.37
C LEU A 826 4.84 -14.02 -30.06
N VAL A 827 4.77 -12.88 -29.38
CA VAL A 827 3.78 -12.63 -28.33
C VAL A 827 2.84 -11.50 -28.76
N ILE A 828 1.55 -11.77 -28.64
CA ILE A 828 0.47 -10.80 -28.81
C ILE A 828 0.06 -10.40 -27.41
N ASP A 829 0.43 -9.20 -26.99
CA ASP A 829 0.29 -8.73 -25.61
C ASP A 829 -0.97 -7.86 -25.44
N GLY A 830 -2.13 -8.51 -25.60
CA GLY A 830 -3.46 -7.92 -25.43
C GLY A 830 -3.93 -6.96 -26.53
N ASP A 831 -5.22 -6.66 -26.46
CA ASP A 831 -5.95 -5.70 -27.28
C ASP A 831 -5.77 -5.91 -28.81
N LEU A 832 -5.72 -7.17 -29.25
CA LEU A 832 -5.74 -7.50 -30.67
C LEU A 832 -7.13 -7.23 -31.26
N VAL A 833 -8.18 -7.57 -30.51
CA VAL A 833 -9.59 -7.28 -30.82
C VAL A 833 -10.09 -6.08 -30.01
N ASP A 834 -11.17 -5.42 -30.43
CA ASP A 834 -11.73 -4.25 -29.73
C ASP A 834 -12.90 -4.59 -28.77
N GLU A 835 -13.70 -5.62 -29.08
CA GLU A 835 -14.96 -5.91 -28.34
C GLU A 835 -15.02 -7.30 -27.71
N GLY A 836 -14.03 -8.18 -27.94
CA GLY A 836 -14.00 -9.53 -27.34
C GLY A 836 -15.21 -10.40 -27.73
N SER A 837 -15.84 -10.16 -28.89
CA SER A 837 -16.92 -11.02 -29.37
C SER A 837 -16.36 -12.33 -29.97
N PRO A 838 -17.15 -13.42 -29.99
CA PRO A 838 -16.74 -14.67 -30.67
C PRO A 838 -16.38 -14.46 -32.14
N GLU A 839 -17.05 -13.52 -32.81
CA GLU A 839 -16.78 -13.11 -34.19
C GLU A 839 -15.41 -12.42 -34.32
N ASP A 840 -15.06 -11.50 -33.42
CA ASP A 840 -13.74 -10.85 -33.41
C ASP A 840 -12.62 -11.87 -33.22
N PHE A 841 -12.81 -12.82 -32.31
CA PHE A 841 -11.85 -13.90 -32.08
C PHE A 841 -11.73 -14.86 -33.26
N ALA A 842 -12.80 -15.09 -34.02
CA ALA A 842 -12.74 -15.85 -35.27
C ALA A 842 -11.95 -15.10 -36.38
N LEU A 843 -12.08 -13.77 -36.46
CA LEU A 843 -11.25 -12.94 -37.34
C LEU A 843 -9.78 -12.93 -36.88
N ALA A 844 -9.53 -12.81 -35.57
CA ALA A 844 -8.18 -12.91 -35.00
C ALA A 844 -7.52 -14.26 -35.34
N ARG A 845 -8.25 -15.37 -35.19
CA ARG A 845 -7.77 -16.69 -35.62
C ARG A 845 -7.41 -16.72 -37.11
N THR A 846 -8.21 -16.10 -37.97
CA THR A 846 -7.94 -16.02 -39.42
C THR A 846 -6.63 -15.27 -39.72
N LEU A 847 -6.38 -14.14 -39.05
CA LEU A 847 -5.14 -13.37 -39.20
C LEU A 847 -3.90 -14.14 -38.71
N LEU A 848 -4.05 -14.98 -37.67
CA LEU A 848 -2.98 -15.83 -37.17
C LEU A 848 -2.75 -17.07 -38.05
N ASP A 849 -3.80 -17.64 -38.64
CA ASP A 849 -3.66 -18.70 -39.65
C ASP A 849 -2.94 -18.18 -40.92
N GLU A 850 -3.13 -16.91 -41.28
CA GLU A 850 -2.37 -16.23 -42.35
C GLU A 850 -0.90 -16.01 -41.97
N PHE A 851 -0.61 -15.66 -40.71
CA PHE A 851 0.75 -15.56 -40.18
C PHE A 851 1.46 -16.93 -40.19
N ASP A 852 0.80 -17.98 -39.70
CA ASP A 852 1.29 -19.35 -39.72
C ASP A 852 1.55 -19.82 -41.17
N ALA A 853 0.67 -19.48 -42.12
CA ALA A 853 0.88 -19.79 -43.53
C ALA A 853 2.09 -19.06 -44.15
N ARG A 854 2.41 -17.84 -43.69
CA ARG A 854 3.58 -17.06 -44.15
C ARG A 854 4.89 -17.55 -43.55
N THR A 855 4.89 -17.93 -42.28
CA THR A 855 6.09 -18.49 -41.61
C THR A 855 6.30 -19.98 -41.91
N GLY A 856 5.28 -20.67 -42.44
CA GLY A 856 5.29 -22.12 -42.60
C GLY A 856 5.01 -22.87 -41.29
N GLY A 857 4.42 -22.20 -40.29
CA GLY A 857 4.11 -22.74 -38.96
C GLY A 857 5.33 -22.99 -38.09
N THR A 858 6.49 -22.37 -38.40
CA THR A 858 7.74 -22.57 -37.63
C THR A 858 7.93 -21.57 -36.50
N VAL A 859 7.17 -20.47 -36.50
CA VAL A 859 7.22 -19.44 -35.45
C VAL A 859 6.03 -19.67 -34.51
N PRO A 860 6.23 -20.23 -33.30
CA PRO A 860 5.17 -20.31 -32.31
C PRO A 860 4.70 -18.91 -31.91
N TRP A 861 3.43 -18.81 -31.52
CA TRP A 861 2.86 -17.58 -31.00
C TRP A 861 2.07 -17.81 -29.71
N HIS A 862 2.11 -16.83 -28.81
CA HIS A 862 1.34 -16.79 -27.56
C HIS A 862 0.50 -15.51 -27.54
N TYR A 863 -0.71 -15.58 -26.98
CA TYR A 863 -1.65 -14.46 -26.90
C TYR A 863 -2.03 -14.24 -25.43
N VAL A 864 -1.70 -13.07 -24.91
CA VAL A 864 -2.06 -12.57 -23.58
C VAL A 864 -3.37 -11.76 -23.72
N PRO A 865 -4.37 -11.92 -22.84
CA PRO A 865 -5.60 -11.13 -22.92
C PRO A 865 -5.40 -9.71 -22.35
N GLY A 866 -5.79 -8.71 -23.14
CA GLY A 866 -5.96 -7.33 -22.70
C GLY A 866 -7.39 -7.04 -22.24
N ASN A 867 -7.69 -5.78 -21.97
CA ASN A 867 -9.03 -5.40 -21.50
C ASN A 867 -10.07 -5.42 -22.63
N HIS A 868 -9.68 -5.24 -23.89
CA HIS A 868 -10.62 -5.34 -25.00
C HIS A 868 -11.02 -6.80 -25.29
N GLU A 869 -10.20 -7.80 -24.94
CA GLU A 869 -10.57 -9.21 -24.98
C GLU A 869 -11.71 -9.60 -24.00
N VAL A 870 -12.01 -8.76 -23.00
CA VAL A 870 -13.13 -8.96 -22.05
C VAL A 870 -14.29 -7.99 -22.23
N MET A 871 -14.20 -6.99 -23.12
CA MET A 871 -15.22 -5.93 -23.27
C MET A 871 -16.64 -6.46 -23.55
N GLY A 872 -16.77 -7.58 -24.26
CA GLY A 872 -18.07 -8.15 -24.66
C GLY A 872 -18.90 -8.71 -23.50
N LEU A 873 -18.37 -9.70 -22.77
CA LEU A 873 -19.07 -10.34 -21.64
C LEU A 873 -18.62 -9.84 -20.25
N GLY A 874 -17.63 -8.94 -20.18
CA GLY A 874 -16.95 -8.57 -18.94
C GLY A 874 -16.13 -9.71 -18.32
N THR A 875 -15.83 -10.76 -19.09
CA THR A 875 -15.12 -11.97 -18.62
C THR A 875 -14.32 -12.62 -19.75
N THR A 876 -13.26 -13.37 -19.40
CA THR A 876 -12.39 -14.07 -20.37
C THR A 876 -13.00 -15.34 -20.99
N VAL A 877 -14.31 -15.57 -20.86
CA VAL A 877 -14.99 -16.78 -21.37
C VAL A 877 -14.84 -16.93 -22.90
N ASN A 878 -15.04 -15.85 -23.66
CA ASN A 878 -14.92 -15.88 -25.12
C ASN A 878 -13.47 -16.12 -25.56
N PHE A 879 -12.52 -15.43 -24.93
CA PHE A 879 -11.08 -15.64 -25.15
C PHE A 879 -10.70 -17.10 -24.90
N LYS A 880 -11.10 -17.67 -23.75
CA LYS A 880 -10.80 -19.06 -23.37
C LYS A 880 -11.38 -20.09 -24.34
N ALA A 881 -12.55 -19.80 -24.92
CA ALA A 881 -13.15 -20.64 -25.95
C ALA A 881 -12.39 -20.63 -27.30
N ALA A 882 -11.67 -19.54 -27.61
CA ALA A 882 -10.95 -19.37 -28.87
C ALA A 882 -9.45 -19.71 -28.78
N PHE A 883 -8.78 -19.36 -27.68
CA PHE A 883 -7.32 -19.41 -27.54
C PHE A 883 -6.79 -20.24 -26.36
N GLY A 884 -7.66 -20.67 -25.42
CA GLY A 884 -7.27 -21.47 -24.26
C GLY A 884 -6.99 -20.64 -23.00
N ASP A 885 -6.16 -21.15 -22.10
CA ASP A 885 -5.94 -20.53 -20.79
C ASP A 885 -5.33 -19.12 -20.89
N THR A 886 -5.72 -18.24 -19.95
CA THR A 886 -5.31 -16.83 -19.95
C THR A 886 -3.95 -16.57 -19.30
N THR A 887 -3.31 -17.63 -18.80
CA THR A 887 -1.96 -17.59 -18.21
C THR A 887 -1.18 -18.79 -18.73
N SER A 888 0.11 -18.62 -18.99
CA SER A 888 0.95 -19.67 -19.58
C SER A 888 2.38 -19.58 -19.05
N VAL A 889 3.08 -20.71 -19.03
CA VAL A 889 4.49 -20.82 -18.64
C VAL A 889 5.20 -21.73 -19.62
N PHE A 890 6.29 -21.26 -20.21
CA PHE A 890 7.03 -21.99 -21.23
C PHE A 890 8.49 -21.52 -21.32
N ASP A 891 9.40 -22.43 -21.68
CA ASP A 891 10.84 -22.15 -21.75
C ASP A 891 11.32 -22.18 -23.21
N VAL A 892 11.98 -21.11 -23.67
CA VAL A 892 12.54 -20.99 -25.02
C VAL A 892 14.03 -20.64 -24.93
N GLN A 893 14.88 -21.48 -25.52
CA GLN A 893 16.35 -21.34 -25.53
C GLN A 893 17.02 -21.08 -24.16
N GLY A 894 16.38 -21.45 -23.04
CA GLY A 894 16.89 -21.22 -21.68
C GLY A 894 16.29 -19.99 -20.97
N THR A 895 15.41 -19.24 -21.62
CA THR A 895 14.61 -18.19 -20.97
C THR A 895 13.21 -18.72 -20.65
N ARG A 896 12.72 -18.51 -19.42
CA ARG A 896 11.34 -18.82 -19.03
C ARG A 896 10.44 -17.63 -19.28
N PHE A 897 9.32 -17.85 -19.94
CA PHE A 897 8.26 -16.88 -20.17
C PHE A 897 7.08 -17.20 -19.26
N ILE A 898 6.48 -16.17 -18.66
CA ILE A 898 5.32 -16.27 -17.76
C ILE A 898 4.31 -15.21 -18.23
N THR A 899 3.11 -15.62 -18.64
CA THR A 899 2.04 -14.69 -19.04
C THR A 899 0.96 -14.59 -17.98
N LEU A 900 0.50 -13.37 -17.69
CA LEU A 900 -0.50 -13.06 -16.66
C LEU A 900 -1.74 -12.38 -17.28
N ASP A 901 -2.90 -12.64 -16.68
CA ASP A 901 -4.22 -12.13 -17.04
C ASP A 901 -4.52 -10.85 -16.24
N THR A 902 -4.19 -9.70 -16.82
CA THR A 902 -4.54 -8.37 -16.29
C THR A 902 -5.70 -7.74 -17.07
N SER A 903 -6.50 -8.53 -17.79
CA SER A 903 -7.62 -8.04 -18.63
C SER A 903 -8.65 -7.19 -17.87
N SER A 904 -8.72 -7.34 -16.54
CA SER A 904 -9.56 -6.54 -15.63
C SER A 904 -8.87 -5.31 -15.02
N GLY A 905 -7.66 -4.95 -15.46
CA GLY A 905 -6.84 -3.86 -14.90
C GLY A 905 -6.20 -4.13 -13.53
N THR A 906 -6.26 -5.37 -13.05
CA THR A 906 -5.64 -5.86 -11.80
C THR A 906 -5.28 -7.34 -11.94
N LEU A 907 -4.25 -7.79 -11.24
CA LEU A 907 -3.87 -9.19 -11.13
C LEU A 907 -4.88 -10.00 -10.30
N ARG A 908 -5.55 -9.39 -9.31
CA ARG A 908 -6.63 -10.07 -8.58
C ARG A 908 -7.82 -10.45 -9.46
N GLY A 909 -8.14 -9.68 -10.49
CA GLY A 909 -9.30 -9.95 -11.34
C GLY A 909 -9.12 -11.11 -12.32
N GLY A 910 -7.90 -11.40 -12.78
CA GLY A 910 -7.55 -12.68 -13.42
C GLY A 910 -7.50 -13.87 -12.43
N GLY A 911 -7.47 -13.58 -11.13
CA GLY A 911 -7.65 -14.54 -10.03
C GLY A 911 -6.35 -14.91 -9.30
N PHE A 912 -6.44 -15.08 -7.98
CA PHE A 912 -5.29 -15.33 -7.07
C PHE A 912 -4.32 -16.44 -7.54
N ALA A 913 -4.82 -17.46 -8.24
CA ALA A 913 -4.01 -18.57 -8.74
C ALA A 913 -2.84 -18.12 -9.63
N GLN A 914 -2.96 -16.99 -10.36
CA GLN A 914 -1.86 -16.51 -11.21
C GLN A 914 -0.72 -15.86 -10.41
N LEU A 915 -1.02 -15.25 -9.26
CA LEU A 915 0.01 -14.70 -8.37
C LEU A 915 0.77 -15.81 -7.65
N GLN A 916 0.08 -16.89 -7.27
CA GLN A 916 0.74 -18.13 -6.83
C GLN A 916 1.60 -18.74 -7.94
N LEU A 917 1.10 -18.77 -9.18
CA LEU A 917 1.86 -19.24 -10.35
C LEU A 917 3.14 -18.41 -10.55
N LEU A 918 3.05 -17.08 -10.56
CA LEU A 918 4.21 -16.19 -10.70
C LEU A 918 5.26 -16.46 -9.61
N HIS A 919 4.83 -16.44 -8.33
CA HIS A 919 5.69 -16.71 -7.19
C HIS A 919 6.43 -18.06 -7.31
N ASP A 920 5.68 -19.13 -7.58
CA ASP A 920 6.23 -20.48 -7.64
C ASP A 920 7.13 -20.69 -8.87
N GLN A 921 6.84 -20.01 -9.98
CA GLN A 921 7.67 -20.06 -11.19
C GLN A 921 8.97 -19.27 -11.05
N LEU A 922 8.98 -18.12 -10.37
CA LEU A 922 10.21 -17.41 -10.04
C LEU A 922 11.09 -18.24 -9.11
N ALA A 923 10.53 -18.85 -8.06
CA ALA A 923 11.25 -19.76 -7.17
C ALA A 923 11.79 -21.01 -7.90
N SER A 924 11.00 -21.59 -8.81
CA SER A 924 11.43 -22.69 -9.69
C SER A 924 12.59 -22.26 -10.59
N ALA A 925 12.40 -21.17 -11.35
CA ALA A 925 13.38 -20.65 -12.28
C ALA A 925 14.69 -20.24 -11.61
N ALA A 926 14.68 -19.76 -10.36
CA ALA A 926 15.90 -19.40 -9.63
C ALA A 926 16.81 -20.62 -9.43
N THR A 927 16.23 -21.79 -9.10
CA THR A 927 16.98 -23.03 -8.84
C THR A 927 17.23 -23.90 -10.09
N ASP A 928 16.42 -23.76 -11.13
CA ASP A 928 16.55 -24.51 -12.39
C ASP A 928 17.84 -24.12 -13.16
N ARG A 929 18.72 -25.09 -13.44
CA ARG A 929 19.99 -24.81 -14.14
C ARG A 929 19.83 -24.60 -15.65
N SER A 930 18.74 -25.08 -16.26
CA SER A 930 18.43 -24.82 -17.67
C SER A 930 17.89 -23.41 -17.90
N VAL A 931 17.30 -22.79 -16.88
CA VAL A 931 16.83 -21.40 -16.97
C VAL A 931 17.97 -20.43 -16.66
N SER A 932 18.28 -19.53 -17.60
CA SER A 932 19.21 -18.42 -17.43
C SER A 932 18.52 -17.13 -16.99
N GLY A 933 17.24 -16.93 -17.33
CA GLY A 933 16.48 -15.74 -16.94
C GLY A 933 14.97 -15.87 -17.20
N VAL A 934 14.20 -14.87 -16.77
CA VAL A 934 12.72 -14.86 -16.83
C VAL A 934 12.18 -13.61 -17.52
N VAL A 935 11.20 -13.76 -18.41
CA VAL A 935 10.38 -12.66 -18.93
C VAL A 935 8.94 -12.83 -18.46
N VAL A 936 8.41 -11.84 -17.75
CA VAL A 936 6.99 -11.75 -17.41
C VAL A 936 6.29 -10.86 -18.43
N LEU A 937 5.11 -11.28 -18.90
CA LEU A 937 4.28 -10.51 -19.83
C LEU A 937 2.85 -10.39 -19.30
N GLU A 938 2.33 -9.16 -19.28
CA GLU A 938 0.96 -8.86 -18.89
C GLU A 938 0.51 -7.56 -19.55
N HIS A 939 -0.74 -7.47 -20.01
CA HIS A 939 -1.15 -6.36 -20.87
C HIS A 939 -1.06 -4.98 -20.18
N HIS A 940 -1.38 -4.87 -18.88
CA HIS A 940 -1.30 -3.60 -18.15
C HIS A 940 0.05 -3.46 -17.44
N PRO A 941 0.86 -2.42 -17.71
CA PRO A 941 2.16 -2.25 -17.05
C PRO A 941 2.04 -1.98 -15.56
N THR A 942 3.13 -2.27 -14.83
CA THR A 942 3.27 -1.86 -13.42
C THR A 942 3.29 -0.34 -13.27
N GLU A 943 3.87 0.41 -14.22
CA GLU A 943 3.93 1.88 -14.26
C GLU A 943 3.64 2.40 -15.68
N ASP A 944 2.73 3.38 -15.79
CA ASP A 944 2.44 4.09 -17.03
C ASP A 944 3.46 5.23 -17.22
N PRO A 945 4.19 5.33 -18.34
CA PRO A 945 5.17 6.40 -18.58
C PRO A 945 4.54 7.80 -18.77
N LEU A 946 3.22 7.89 -18.96
CA LEU A 946 2.51 9.15 -19.17
C LEU A 946 2.19 9.87 -17.85
N THR A 947 1.96 11.18 -17.94
CA THR A 947 1.78 12.06 -16.76
C THR A 947 0.47 11.81 -16.00
N ASP A 948 -0.58 11.32 -16.67
CA ASP A 948 -1.89 11.07 -16.07
C ASP A 948 -2.05 9.68 -15.46
N LYS A 949 -1.08 8.77 -15.68
CA LYS A 949 -0.99 7.45 -15.03
C LYS A 949 -2.26 6.60 -15.22
N ALA A 950 -2.91 6.74 -16.37
CA ALA A 950 -4.24 6.22 -16.64
C ALA A 950 -4.25 4.75 -17.07
N SER A 951 -3.12 4.23 -17.55
CA SER A 951 -2.99 2.96 -18.26
C SER A 951 -2.02 1.99 -17.57
N GLN A 952 -2.10 1.85 -16.25
CA GLN A 952 -1.29 0.93 -15.44
C GLN A 952 -2.16 0.06 -14.52
N LEU A 953 -1.56 -0.96 -13.89
CA LEU A 953 -2.20 -1.75 -12.83
C LEU A 953 -2.84 -0.84 -11.76
N GLY A 954 -4.16 -1.01 -11.59
CA GLY A 954 -4.98 -0.18 -10.73
C GLY A 954 -4.74 -0.38 -9.22
N ASP A 955 -4.17 -1.53 -8.83
CA ASP A 955 -3.66 -1.76 -7.48
C ASP A 955 -2.14 -1.53 -7.47
N ARG A 956 -1.70 -0.45 -6.81
CA ARG A 956 -0.28 -0.10 -6.72
C ARG A 956 0.56 -1.08 -5.90
N LYS A 957 -0.06 -1.86 -5.00
CA LYS A 957 0.64 -2.90 -4.25
C LYS A 957 0.81 -4.17 -5.07
N GLU A 958 -0.12 -4.48 -5.99
CA GLU A 958 0.09 -5.56 -6.97
C GLU A 958 1.30 -5.24 -7.87
N ALA A 959 1.38 -4.02 -8.41
CA ALA A 959 2.53 -3.54 -9.18
C ALA A 959 3.85 -3.63 -8.38
N ALA A 960 3.88 -3.07 -7.17
CA ALA A 960 5.06 -3.12 -6.30
C ALA A 960 5.45 -4.56 -5.90
N LEU A 961 4.50 -5.50 -5.83
CA LEU A 961 4.78 -6.92 -5.56
C LEU A 961 5.48 -7.60 -6.75
N VAL A 962 5.03 -7.34 -7.97
CA VAL A 962 5.68 -7.84 -9.20
C VAL A 962 7.10 -7.27 -9.30
N GLU A 963 7.26 -5.97 -9.07
CA GLU A 963 8.56 -5.28 -9.04
C GLU A 963 9.50 -5.88 -7.98
N GLN A 964 9.01 -6.05 -6.74
CA GLN A 964 9.79 -6.65 -5.66
C GLN A 964 10.19 -8.11 -5.97
N TRP A 965 9.31 -8.91 -6.56
CA TRP A 965 9.61 -10.30 -6.88
C TRP A 965 10.58 -10.46 -8.04
N LEU A 966 10.53 -9.61 -9.07
CA LEU A 966 11.50 -9.64 -10.16
C LEU A 966 12.86 -9.10 -9.72
N ALA A 967 12.91 -8.03 -8.92
CA ALA A 967 14.14 -7.53 -8.31
C ALA A 967 14.74 -8.56 -7.33
N GLY A 968 13.93 -9.25 -6.53
CA GLY A 968 14.34 -10.33 -5.64
C GLY A 968 14.89 -11.55 -6.41
N PHE A 969 14.20 -12.00 -7.46
CA PHE A 969 14.70 -13.04 -8.36
C PHE A 969 16.07 -12.68 -8.95
N ARG A 970 16.25 -11.41 -9.33
CA ARG A 970 17.50 -10.90 -9.89
C ARG A 970 18.64 -10.88 -8.87
N THR A 971 18.38 -10.31 -7.69
CA THR A 971 19.39 -10.08 -6.64
C THR A 971 19.74 -11.33 -5.84
N GLU A 972 18.75 -12.14 -5.45
CA GLU A 972 18.95 -13.37 -4.66
C GLU A 972 19.20 -14.59 -5.56
N GLY A 973 18.53 -14.66 -6.71
CA GLY A 973 18.64 -15.77 -7.66
C GLY A 973 19.82 -15.65 -8.63
N HIS A 974 20.50 -14.49 -8.69
CA HIS A 974 21.63 -14.21 -9.57
C HIS A 974 21.32 -14.48 -11.06
N LYS A 975 20.09 -14.13 -11.50
CA LYS A 975 19.60 -14.35 -12.86
C LYS A 975 18.84 -13.16 -13.40
N SER A 976 18.98 -12.89 -14.68
CA SER A 976 18.32 -11.76 -15.33
C SER A 976 16.81 -11.96 -15.41
N ALA A 977 16.07 -10.88 -15.18
CA ALA A 977 14.62 -10.82 -15.32
C ALA A 977 14.25 -9.64 -16.21
N ALA A 978 13.07 -9.68 -16.83
CA ALA A 978 12.48 -8.58 -17.57
C ALA A 978 10.94 -8.64 -17.49
N PHE A 979 10.31 -7.50 -17.74
CA PHE A 979 8.87 -7.33 -17.77
C PHE A 979 8.44 -6.64 -19.06
N VAL A 980 7.33 -7.08 -19.66
CA VAL A 980 6.79 -6.54 -20.91
C VAL A 980 5.27 -6.35 -20.79
N ALA A 981 4.77 -5.22 -21.27
CA ALA A 981 3.35 -4.88 -21.29
C ALA A 981 2.95 -4.09 -22.56
N GLY A 982 1.66 -3.83 -22.74
CA GLY A 982 1.08 -2.99 -23.78
C GLY A 982 0.22 -1.86 -23.20
N HIS A 983 -1.01 -1.71 -23.70
CA HIS A 983 -2.12 -0.92 -23.12
C HIS A 983 -2.00 0.61 -23.14
N VAL A 984 -0.84 1.17 -22.82
CA VAL A 984 -0.61 2.63 -22.76
C VAL A 984 -0.75 3.29 -24.14
N GLY A 985 -0.48 2.54 -25.20
CA GLY A 985 -0.46 3.04 -26.57
C GLY A 985 0.63 4.07 -26.86
N ALA A 986 1.76 3.93 -26.17
CA ALA A 986 3.02 4.61 -26.41
C ALA A 986 4.19 3.65 -26.14
N PHE A 987 5.21 3.66 -27.00
CA PHE A 987 6.44 2.90 -26.77
C PHE A 987 7.23 3.52 -25.61
N SER A 988 7.71 2.71 -24.67
CA SER A 988 8.56 3.16 -23.58
C SER A 988 9.39 2.01 -22.99
N ALA A 989 10.46 2.35 -22.27
CA ALA A 989 11.15 1.42 -21.39
C ALA A 989 11.74 2.14 -20.17
N THR A 990 11.82 1.44 -19.04
CA THR A 990 12.51 1.90 -17.83
C THR A 990 13.02 0.70 -17.04
N SER A 991 14.20 0.81 -16.45
CA SER A 991 14.69 -0.16 -15.48
C SER A 991 14.25 0.21 -14.06
N ILE A 992 13.90 -0.80 -13.25
CA ILE A 992 13.54 -0.66 -11.84
C ILE A 992 14.32 -1.75 -11.09
N ASP A 993 15.20 -1.35 -10.16
CA ASP A 993 16.09 -2.24 -9.40
C ASP A 993 16.85 -3.28 -10.28
N GLY A 994 17.31 -2.82 -11.44
CA GLY A 994 18.06 -3.59 -12.43
C GLY A 994 17.24 -4.53 -13.32
N VAL A 995 15.90 -4.49 -13.24
CA VAL A 995 14.99 -5.22 -14.13
C VAL A 995 14.41 -4.24 -15.16
N PRO A 996 14.55 -4.47 -16.47
CA PRO A 996 13.90 -3.65 -17.50
C PRO A 996 12.40 -3.97 -17.62
N TYR A 997 11.60 -2.90 -17.63
CA TYR A 997 10.15 -2.87 -17.88
C TYR A 997 9.93 -2.19 -19.22
N LEU A 998 9.35 -2.92 -20.17
CA LEU A 998 9.08 -2.43 -21.53
C LEU A 998 7.58 -2.29 -21.76
N VAL A 999 7.18 -1.20 -22.40
CA VAL A 999 5.83 -0.97 -22.89
C VAL A 999 5.86 -0.94 -24.41
N ASN A 1000 5.24 -1.93 -25.03
CA ASN A 1000 5.00 -1.96 -26.46
C ASN A 1000 3.86 -0.99 -26.81
N GLY A 1001 4.07 -0.12 -27.80
CA GLY A 1001 3.04 0.78 -28.31
C GLY A 1001 2.19 0.14 -29.42
N ASN A 1002 1.22 0.89 -29.94
CA ASN A 1002 0.17 0.32 -30.78
C ASN A 1002 0.67 -0.31 -32.10
N SER A 1003 0.28 -1.57 -32.32
CA SER A 1003 0.60 -2.31 -33.54
C SER A 1003 -0.47 -2.23 -34.63
N GLY A 1004 -1.64 -1.63 -34.36
CA GLY A 1004 -2.66 -1.37 -35.38
C GLY A 1004 -3.52 -0.13 -35.15
N LYS A 1005 -3.88 0.18 -33.91
CA LYS A 1005 -4.67 1.37 -33.55
C LYS A 1005 -3.82 2.66 -33.57
N ASN A 1006 -4.47 3.82 -33.73
CA ASN A 1006 -3.79 5.11 -33.54
C ASN A 1006 -3.20 5.24 -32.13
N PRO A 1007 -1.99 5.82 -31.95
CA PRO A 1007 -1.35 5.96 -30.65
C PRO A 1007 -2.11 6.89 -29.69
N ALA A 1008 -1.89 6.71 -28.38
CA ALA A 1008 -2.55 7.49 -27.33
C ALA A 1008 -1.84 8.81 -26.98
N SER A 1009 -0.56 8.94 -27.33
CA SER A 1009 0.31 10.08 -26.97
C SER A 1009 0.92 10.78 -28.19
N THR A 1010 1.74 11.80 -27.96
CA THR A 1010 2.52 12.46 -29.01
C THR A 1010 3.75 11.62 -29.43
N PRO A 1011 4.26 11.74 -30.67
CA PRO A 1011 5.41 10.98 -31.13
C PRO A 1011 6.65 11.08 -30.23
N ASP A 1012 6.94 12.28 -29.71
CA ASP A 1012 8.06 12.53 -28.80
C ASP A 1012 7.95 11.75 -27.48
N ASN A 1013 6.74 11.31 -27.10
CA ASN A 1013 6.44 10.51 -25.92
C ASN A 1013 6.14 9.05 -26.29
N GLY A 1014 6.73 8.53 -27.37
CA GLY A 1014 6.52 7.16 -27.86
C GLY A 1014 5.19 6.94 -28.61
N GLY A 1015 4.42 8.00 -28.86
CA GLY A 1015 3.11 7.93 -29.51
C GLY A 1015 3.18 7.76 -31.03
N PHE A 1016 3.51 6.56 -31.48
CA PHE A 1016 3.52 6.14 -32.89
C PHE A 1016 3.07 4.68 -33.04
N THR A 1017 2.97 4.18 -34.28
CA THR A 1017 2.63 2.76 -34.56
C THR A 1017 3.87 1.92 -34.86
N GLY A 1018 3.87 0.65 -34.46
CA GLY A 1018 4.99 -0.27 -34.67
C GLY A 1018 4.85 -1.57 -33.87
N TRP A 1019 5.97 -2.24 -33.64
CA TRP A 1019 6.07 -3.44 -32.79
C TRP A 1019 7.52 -3.55 -32.25
N THR A 1020 7.78 -4.45 -31.31
CA THR A 1020 9.11 -4.57 -30.66
C THR A 1020 9.72 -5.94 -30.90
N MET A 1021 11.01 -6.00 -31.27
CA MET A 1021 11.81 -7.23 -31.28
C MET A 1021 12.70 -7.26 -30.03
N LEU A 1022 12.45 -8.20 -29.13
CA LEU A 1022 13.31 -8.48 -27.99
C LEU A 1022 14.45 -9.41 -28.42
N GLY A 1023 15.68 -8.98 -28.24
CA GLY A 1023 16.88 -9.78 -28.44
C GLY A 1023 17.46 -10.24 -27.11
N ILE A 1024 17.44 -11.54 -26.86
CA ILE A 1024 17.91 -12.15 -25.61
C ILE A 1024 19.16 -12.99 -25.90
N ASP A 1025 20.20 -12.84 -25.08
CA ASP A 1025 21.34 -13.76 -25.04
C ASP A 1025 21.35 -14.58 -23.74
N PRO A 1026 20.89 -15.85 -23.76
CA PRO A 1026 20.89 -16.73 -22.60
C PRO A 1026 22.26 -16.95 -21.93
N ALA A 1027 23.39 -16.68 -22.60
CA ALA A 1027 24.71 -16.79 -22.01
C ALA A 1027 24.93 -15.76 -20.89
N ASP A 1028 24.41 -14.54 -21.07
CA ASP A 1028 24.53 -13.41 -20.14
C ASP A 1028 23.39 -13.34 -19.11
N GLY A 1029 22.50 -14.34 -19.09
CA GLY A 1029 21.41 -14.40 -18.11
C GLY A 1029 21.90 -14.65 -16.67
N ARG A 1030 23.11 -15.17 -16.46
CA ARG A 1030 23.64 -15.45 -15.11
C ARG A 1030 24.49 -14.29 -14.59
N ILE A 1031 24.00 -13.61 -13.57
CA ILE A 1031 24.55 -12.38 -13.02
C ILE A 1031 25.62 -12.70 -11.96
N LYS A 1032 26.83 -12.14 -12.12
CA LYS A 1032 27.92 -12.30 -11.12
C LYS A 1032 27.67 -11.43 -9.89
N ASP A 1033 27.45 -10.14 -10.13
CA ASP A 1033 27.08 -9.15 -9.11
C ASP A 1033 25.82 -8.40 -9.60
N PRO A 1034 24.71 -8.40 -8.86
CA PRO A 1034 23.48 -7.71 -9.25
C PRO A 1034 23.57 -6.18 -9.10
N PHE A 1035 24.66 -5.62 -8.59
CA PHE A 1035 24.87 -4.17 -8.49
C PHE A 1035 25.93 -3.64 -9.47
N ASP A 1036 26.52 -4.50 -10.31
CA ASP A 1036 27.41 -4.08 -11.39
C ASP A 1036 26.64 -3.66 -12.65
N VAL A 1037 27.01 -2.51 -13.21
CA VAL A 1037 26.50 -2.02 -14.50
C VAL A 1037 27.28 -2.74 -15.62
N PRO A 1038 26.61 -3.42 -16.57
CA PRO A 1038 27.27 -4.02 -17.74
C PRO A 1038 28.10 -3.00 -18.54
N SER A 1039 29.27 -3.41 -19.04
CA SER A 1039 30.23 -2.46 -19.64
C SER A 1039 30.01 -2.16 -21.12
N GLY A 1040 29.05 -2.82 -21.76
CA GLY A 1040 28.62 -2.57 -23.13
C GLY A 1040 27.59 -3.60 -23.63
N ASP A 1041 27.12 -3.44 -24.86
CA ASP A 1041 26.02 -4.22 -25.45
C ASP A 1041 26.23 -5.75 -25.41
N SER A 1042 27.47 -6.22 -25.52
CA SER A 1042 27.82 -7.64 -25.52
C SER A 1042 27.87 -8.32 -24.14
N GLU A 1043 27.53 -7.59 -23.07
CA GLU A 1043 27.42 -8.13 -21.70
C GLU A 1043 25.99 -8.05 -21.15
N THR A 1044 24.99 -7.84 -22.03
CA THR A 1044 23.62 -7.54 -21.61
C THR A 1044 22.62 -8.60 -22.06
N TRP A 1045 21.95 -9.21 -21.08
CA TRP A 1045 20.99 -10.29 -21.31
C TRP A 1045 19.85 -9.92 -22.28
N LEU A 1046 19.29 -8.72 -22.17
CA LEU A 1046 18.17 -8.24 -22.99
C LEU A 1046 18.49 -6.91 -23.70
N ARG A 1047 18.05 -6.82 -24.95
CA ARG A 1047 17.90 -5.59 -25.74
C ARG A 1047 16.55 -5.60 -26.46
N ALA A 1048 16.04 -4.43 -26.82
CA ALA A 1048 14.79 -4.25 -27.54
C ALA A 1048 14.99 -3.32 -28.74
N GLU A 1049 14.61 -3.81 -29.93
CA GLU A 1049 14.56 -3.04 -31.17
C GLU A 1049 13.11 -2.67 -31.46
N VAL A 1050 12.78 -1.38 -31.46
CA VAL A 1050 11.45 -0.84 -31.74
C VAL A 1050 11.32 -0.66 -33.25
N HIS A 1051 10.61 -1.60 -33.89
CA HIS A 1051 10.24 -1.55 -35.31
C HIS A 1051 9.11 -0.54 -35.53
N THR A 1052 9.44 0.75 -35.46
CA THR A 1052 8.54 1.84 -35.85
C THR A 1052 8.07 1.63 -37.29
N ARG A 1053 6.76 1.64 -37.54
CA ARG A 1053 6.24 1.61 -38.92
C ARG A 1053 6.78 2.80 -39.70
N ALA A 1054 7.42 2.55 -40.84
CA ALA A 1054 7.93 3.60 -41.72
C ALA A 1054 7.23 3.55 -43.08
N ASP A 1055 6.39 4.56 -43.38
CA ASP A 1055 5.87 4.75 -44.73
C ASP A 1055 6.88 5.54 -45.60
N ALA A 1056 7.67 6.42 -44.97
CA ALA A 1056 8.87 7.07 -45.52
C ALA A 1056 9.80 7.53 -44.39
N VAL A 1057 11.09 7.77 -44.70
CA VAL A 1057 12.05 8.40 -43.78
C VAL A 1057 12.67 9.63 -44.45
N ASN A 1058 12.69 10.76 -43.75
CA ASN A 1058 13.32 12.00 -44.15
C ASN A 1058 14.59 12.22 -43.33
N LEU A 1059 15.69 12.62 -43.97
CA LEU A 1059 16.92 13.03 -43.30
C LEU A 1059 17.21 14.51 -43.60
N SER A 1060 17.39 15.29 -42.55
CA SER A 1060 17.80 16.69 -42.55
C SER A 1060 19.25 16.78 -42.12
N ALA A 1061 20.11 17.35 -42.97
CA ALA A 1061 21.51 17.62 -42.69
C ALA A 1061 22.01 18.75 -43.62
N PRO A 1062 23.06 19.50 -43.26
CA PRO A 1062 23.60 20.55 -44.12
C PRO A 1062 24.29 20.00 -45.38
N ASP A 1063 24.00 20.61 -46.54
CA ASP A 1063 24.67 20.25 -47.82
C ASP A 1063 26.17 20.57 -47.83
N THR A 1064 26.62 21.55 -47.02
CA THR A 1064 28.00 22.03 -46.99
C THR A 1064 28.38 22.52 -45.59
N LEU A 1065 29.62 22.22 -45.17
CA LEU A 1065 30.26 22.66 -43.93
C LEU A 1065 31.71 23.08 -44.20
N ALA A 1066 32.35 23.84 -43.31
CA ALA A 1066 33.80 24.03 -43.25
C ALA A 1066 34.47 23.04 -42.27
N VAL A 1067 35.77 22.77 -42.41
CA VAL A 1067 36.51 21.92 -41.45
C VAL A 1067 36.49 22.57 -40.06
N GLY A 1068 36.03 21.82 -39.06
CA GLY A 1068 35.85 22.28 -37.68
C GLY A 1068 34.43 22.73 -37.34
N ASP A 1069 33.53 22.84 -38.32
CA ASP A 1069 32.13 23.19 -38.07
C ASP A 1069 31.39 22.09 -37.30
N LEU A 1070 30.40 22.55 -36.54
CA LEU A 1070 29.42 21.77 -35.81
C LEU A 1070 28.04 22.15 -36.34
N ALA A 1071 27.21 21.15 -36.64
CA ALA A 1071 25.85 21.34 -37.10
C ALA A 1071 24.94 20.19 -36.65
N ASP A 1072 23.64 20.40 -36.76
CA ASP A 1072 22.67 19.37 -36.41
C ASP A 1072 22.28 18.55 -37.64
N ALA A 1073 22.10 17.24 -37.45
CA ALA A 1073 21.48 16.36 -38.42
C ALA A 1073 20.46 15.45 -37.72
N SER A 1074 19.25 15.40 -38.26
CA SER A 1074 18.12 14.71 -37.65
C SER A 1074 17.29 14.01 -38.72
N ALA A 1075 16.62 12.92 -38.33
CA ALA A 1075 15.71 12.21 -39.22
C ALA A 1075 14.30 12.13 -38.64
N THR A 1076 13.31 11.97 -39.51
CA THR A 1076 11.92 11.75 -39.13
C THR A 1076 11.28 10.65 -39.99
N VAL A 1077 10.47 9.82 -39.34
CA VAL A 1077 9.61 8.83 -40.00
C VAL A 1077 8.26 9.47 -40.30
N VAL A 1078 7.69 9.15 -41.46
CA VAL A 1078 6.31 9.49 -41.81
C VAL A 1078 5.42 8.27 -41.61
N GLN A 1079 4.29 8.46 -40.93
CA GLN A 1079 3.21 7.49 -40.76
C GLN A 1079 1.87 8.07 -41.17
N ASP A 1080 0.99 7.24 -41.72
CA ASP A 1080 -0.41 7.59 -42.05
C ASP A 1080 -0.50 8.85 -42.92
N GLY A 1081 0.49 9.02 -43.80
CA GLY A 1081 0.66 10.12 -44.73
C GLY A 1081 0.96 11.50 -44.12
N THR A 1082 0.83 11.69 -42.79
CA THR A 1082 0.89 13.01 -42.14
C THR A 1082 1.55 13.05 -40.76
N ARG A 1083 1.51 11.96 -39.98
CA ARG A 1083 2.19 11.90 -38.67
C ARG A 1083 3.70 11.88 -38.92
N THR A 1084 4.42 12.79 -38.29
CA THR A 1084 5.88 12.86 -38.32
C THR A 1084 6.41 12.42 -36.96
N VAL A 1085 7.27 11.41 -36.94
CA VAL A 1085 7.87 10.82 -35.73
C VAL A 1085 9.38 11.10 -35.76
N PRO A 1086 9.98 11.73 -34.74
CA PRO A 1086 11.44 11.89 -34.70
C PRO A 1086 12.14 10.54 -34.66
N VAL A 1087 13.27 10.41 -35.38
CA VAL A 1087 14.19 9.28 -35.20
C VAL A 1087 15.08 9.60 -34.01
N ALA A 1088 14.54 9.36 -32.83
CA ALA A 1088 15.15 9.50 -31.52
C ALA A 1088 14.48 8.47 -30.58
N TRP A 1089 15.08 8.19 -29.41
CA TRP A 1089 14.51 7.26 -28.43
C TRP A 1089 13.02 7.56 -28.18
N PRO A 1090 12.12 6.54 -28.21
CA PRO A 1090 12.40 5.10 -28.25
C PRO A 1090 12.46 4.48 -29.67
N VAL A 1091 12.56 5.27 -30.76
CA VAL A 1091 12.70 4.72 -32.13
C VAL A 1091 14.09 4.10 -32.33
N SER A 1092 14.11 2.84 -32.78
CA SER A 1092 15.34 2.18 -33.24
C SER A 1092 15.65 2.53 -34.70
N ALA A 1093 16.92 2.78 -35.00
CA ALA A 1093 17.41 3.06 -36.34
C ALA A 1093 18.75 2.39 -36.60
N ILE A 1094 19.20 2.39 -37.85
CA ILE A 1094 20.58 2.04 -38.24
C ILE A 1094 21.18 3.21 -38.98
N TRP A 1095 22.10 3.92 -38.32
CA TRP A 1095 22.90 5.00 -38.87
C TRP A 1095 24.18 4.44 -39.48
N SER A 1096 24.52 4.93 -40.67
CA SER A 1096 25.70 4.46 -41.40
C SER A 1096 26.16 5.51 -42.41
N GLY A 1097 27.27 5.27 -43.09
CA GLY A 1097 27.67 6.17 -44.16
C GLY A 1097 28.99 5.88 -44.84
N THR A 1098 29.20 6.51 -45.99
CA THR A 1098 30.50 6.50 -46.67
C THR A 1098 31.32 7.69 -46.21
N ARG A 1099 32.48 7.44 -45.60
CA ARG A 1099 33.35 8.45 -44.97
C ARG A 1099 32.65 9.23 -43.85
N VAL A 1100 31.68 8.61 -43.20
CA VAL A 1100 31.07 9.05 -41.94
C VAL A 1100 31.67 8.20 -40.83
N GLN A 1101 32.03 8.81 -39.72
CA GLN A 1101 32.15 8.11 -38.43
C GLN A 1101 30.81 8.26 -37.73
N VAL A 1102 30.08 7.17 -37.51
CA VAL A 1102 28.96 7.19 -36.56
C VAL A 1102 29.57 6.97 -35.17
N ALA A 1103 29.15 7.73 -34.18
CA ALA A 1103 29.59 7.53 -32.79
C ALA A 1103 29.05 6.20 -32.29
N ASP A 1104 29.95 5.39 -31.71
CA ASP A 1104 29.56 4.15 -31.03
C ASP A 1104 28.80 4.52 -29.74
N PRO A 1105 27.58 4.00 -29.52
CA PRO A 1105 26.79 4.32 -28.32
C PRO A 1105 27.51 3.97 -27.01
N ASP A 1106 28.40 2.97 -27.00
CA ASP A 1106 29.12 2.53 -25.80
C ASP A 1106 30.38 3.37 -25.49
N GLY A 1107 30.68 4.40 -26.31
CA GLY A 1107 31.81 5.32 -26.05
C GLY A 1107 33.20 4.70 -26.17
N ALA A 1108 33.28 3.42 -26.58
CA ALA A 1108 34.52 2.75 -26.95
C ALA A 1108 35.14 3.48 -28.14
N GLY A 1109 36.23 4.23 -27.90
CA GLY A 1109 36.90 5.05 -28.90
C GLY A 1109 37.48 4.22 -30.05
N GLY A 1110 36.66 3.94 -31.06
CA GLY A 1110 37.06 3.25 -32.28
C GLY A 1110 38.23 3.95 -32.97
N ASP A 1111 39.29 3.19 -33.22
CA ASP A 1111 40.60 3.69 -33.64
C ASP A 1111 40.50 4.52 -34.95
N HIS A 1112 41.23 5.64 -35.02
CA HIS A 1112 40.99 6.67 -36.04
C HIS A 1112 41.36 6.22 -37.47
N HIS A 1113 40.42 5.59 -38.17
CA HIS A 1113 40.57 5.25 -39.58
C HIS A 1113 40.58 6.52 -40.45
N GLY A 1114 41.79 6.92 -40.84
CA GLY A 1114 42.14 8.24 -41.40
C GLY A 1114 41.55 8.63 -42.76
N ASN A 1115 40.26 8.40 -43.04
CA ASN A 1115 39.55 8.92 -44.22
C ASN A 1115 38.10 9.42 -43.97
N GLN A 1116 37.61 9.43 -42.72
CA GLN A 1116 36.28 9.99 -42.36
C GLN A 1116 36.24 11.52 -42.55
N VAL A 1117 35.20 12.02 -43.23
CA VAL A 1117 34.98 13.44 -43.56
C VAL A 1117 34.13 14.14 -42.52
N VAL A 1118 33.14 13.45 -41.96
CA VAL A 1118 32.31 13.91 -40.83
C VAL A 1118 32.23 12.84 -39.74
N SER A 1119 31.98 13.26 -38.50
CA SER A 1119 31.45 12.41 -37.44
C SER A 1119 29.99 12.76 -37.19
N TYR A 1120 29.14 11.77 -36.94
CA TYR A 1120 27.74 11.95 -36.53
C TYR A 1120 27.48 11.19 -35.24
N ASP A 1121 26.82 11.84 -34.29
CA ASP A 1121 26.37 11.23 -33.03
C ASP A 1121 24.83 11.11 -33.07
N PRO A 1122 24.27 9.89 -33.18
CA PRO A 1122 22.83 9.66 -33.18
C PRO A 1122 22.13 10.07 -31.87
N ALA A 1123 22.81 9.98 -30.72
CA ALA A 1123 22.20 10.27 -29.42
C ALA A 1123 22.01 11.78 -29.20
N THR A 1124 22.91 12.61 -29.75
CA THR A 1124 22.79 14.09 -29.68
C THR A 1124 22.33 14.74 -30.98
N GLY A 1125 22.20 13.98 -32.07
CA GLY A 1125 21.90 14.51 -33.41
C GLY A 1125 23.04 15.36 -34.02
N ARG A 1126 24.25 15.27 -33.47
CA ARG A 1126 25.32 16.25 -33.73
C ARG A 1126 26.30 15.78 -34.79
N LEU A 1127 26.48 16.61 -35.82
CA LEU A 1127 27.38 16.40 -36.94
C LEU A 1127 28.62 17.30 -36.80
N THR A 1128 29.82 16.70 -36.88
CA THR A 1128 31.11 17.39 -36.76
C THR A 1128 31.92 17.24 -38.05
N ALA A 1129 32.36 18.34 -38.65
CA ALA A 1129 33.16 18.34 -39.87
C ALA A 1129 34.66 18.11 -39.60
N LEU A 1130 35.16 16.90 -39.91
CA LEU A 1130 36.52 16.47 -39.54
C LEU A 1130 37.59 16.89 -40.55
N ARG A 1131 37.31 16.83 -41.86
CA ARG A 1131 38.24 17.22 -42.93
C ARG A 1131 37.52 17.53 -44.23
N ALA A 1132 38.17 18.28 -45.13
CA ALA A 1132 37.62 18.56 -46.45
C ALA A 1132 37.41 17.29 -47.30
N GLY A 1133 36.27 17.24 -47.99
CA GLY A 1133 35.84 16.10 -48.81
C GLY A 1133 34.32 15.96 -48.81
N THR A 1134 33.84 14.85 -49.38
CA THR A 1134 32.41 14.51 -49.39
C THR A 1134 32.17 13.25 -48.55
N ALA A 1135 31.15 13.30 -47.71
CA ALA A 1135 30.58 12.17 -46.96
C ALA A 1135 29.16 11.88 -47.43
N LEU A 1136 28.67 10.66 -47.16
CA LEU A 1136 27.29 10.27 -47.36
C LEU A 1136 26.76 9.71 -46.04
N LEU A 1137 25.88 10.45 -45.36
CA LEU A 1137 25.18 10.01 -44.15
C LEU A 1137 23.89 9.28 -44.56
N ARG A 1138 23.61 8.16 -43.91
CA ARG A 1138 22.46 7.29 -44.16
C ARG A 1138 21.78 6.91 -42.86
N VAL A 1139 20.47 6.86 -42.87
CA VAL A 1139 19.64 6.33 -41.79
C VAL A 1139 18.67 5.31 -42.39
N THR A 1140 18.46 4.20 -41.67
CA THR A 1140 17.43 3.20 -41.98
C THR A 1140 16.55 3.00 -40.76
N VAL A 1141 15.23 3.02 -40.94
CA VAL A 1141 14.25 2.70 -39.89
C VAL A 1141 13.31 1.63 -40.44
N ASN A 1142 13.23 0.48 -39.77
CA ASN A 1142 12.38 -0.65 -40.16
C ASN A 1142 12.44 -0.97 -41.67
N GLY A 1143 13.66 -1.13 -42.20
CA GLY A 1143 13.94 -1.41 -43.61
C GLY A 1143 13.84 -0.23 -44.59
N VAL A 1144 13.33 0.94 -44.18
CA VAL A 1144 13.22 2.14 -45.04
C VAL A 1144 14.45 3.03 -44.87
N THR A 1145 15.24 3.17 -45.94
CA THR A 1145 16.50 3.91 -45.96
C THR A 1145 16.38 5.28 -46.66
N THR A 1146 17.05 6.29 -46.11
CA THR A 1146 17.30 7.57 -46.79
C THR A 1146 18.75 8.05 -46.56
N GLU A 1147 19.27 8.90 -47.43
CA GLU A 1147 20.66 9.36 -47.38
C GLU A 1147 20.85 10.83 -47.81
N ARG A 1148 21.90 11.46 -47.26
CA ARG A 1148 22.30 12.85 -47.52
C ARG A 1148 23.80 12.97 -47.76
N THR A 1149 24.16 13.68 -48.81
CA THR A 1149 25.53 13.98 -49.19
C THR A 1149 25.98 15.28 -48.51
N ILE A 1150 27.03 15.22 -47.70
CA ILE A 1150 27.58 16.37 -46.97
C ILE A 1150 28.94 16.72 -47.56
N THR A 1151 29.13 17.97 -47.99
CA THR A 1151 30.41 18.44 -48.55
C THR A 1151 31.15 19.34 -47.56
N VAL A 1152 32.21 18.82 -46.94
CA VAL A 1152 33.10 19.62 -46.10
C VAL A 1152 34.14 20.32 -46.99
N ARG A 1153 34.29 21.63 -46.84
CA ARG A 1153 35.28 22.47 -47.55
C ARG A 1153 36.38 22.91 -46.58
N HIS A 1154 37.53 23.31 -47.12
CA HIS A 1154 38.49 24.06 -46.32
C HIS A 1154 37.86 25.39 -45.86
N PRO A 1155 38.25 25.91 -44.67
CA PRO A 1155 37.82 27.22 -44.18
C PRO A 1155 38.14 28.37 -45.14
#